data_AF-A0A915CD46-F1
#
_entry.id   AF-A0A915CD46-F1
#
_cell.length_a   1.000
_cell.length_b   1.000
_cell.length_c   1.000
_cell.angle_alpha   90.00
_cell.angle_beta   90.00
_cell.angle_gamma   90.00
#
_symmetry.space_group_name_H-M   'P 1'
#
loop_
_entity.id
_entity.type
_entity.pdbx_description
1 polymer ?
#
loop_
_entity_poly.entity_id
_entity_poly.type
_entity_poly.pdbx_seq_one_letter_code
_entity_poly.pdbx_strand_id
1 'polypeptide(L)'
;MVTTDMHSEHSELRPLRETSLYDVQCKLNNAGASDLVVDLIVQEPSHEIFFMTVQLSKALLQEGNHEVQMSFYNRLKKRNVSEPFFKALKTKLQVAQNRLKSDMMACNDLRQKPASVMNTPLPDEVANFAAEDLGRKTRDASLTELTIPATLPPDSLPSGSSIPDITPYQDDEKSKALLPPEVAIIEPILRFLQLLCENHNSLLQNFLRSQGSRQNYNLVDETLMFLDVVCGSTKGSLGVFGEIGEHNFSLITQTLVTLTEFCQGPCHENQNAIGHHESGLNMIISLVLNEIKPLCIAHMDLALEIKSDASKLLLAVMESRHDADNAERVLMNMSHMTSGPKQLIHAIKVAYEMATSQNFAVSKFRKQILEANINNASDVKRGKPCKPPEISVQEATTELYVPKEIVSSTIVDPQEVGHNIFILATQLSRHDEELRVMLDPENCLDGMTRTALTYYKKHTAQIEIVRSDRKMERVIFPIHTICEYLTPETKQNIFAETERDAQGSKVTEFFDQWPKLFEEMKWQKKLQDRKYLSNCTKRLILWARLSFFFAVLANSIIAIFYPFSKNIETELFTPNNPLIYALTLASVLFLRTQWSDKASLGRSHEVYWGIASVMFSFSMLFIALLGVVPTLYIVGILQLINKVIHLISYIGNRGLIDKTWMERIEDKDVWYHLLYLSVCFFGLVGHPLIYSLLLFDIVASEETLRNVIRSVTRNWQSIIMTGLLALILVYLFSIIGYLFFQRDFQLEVDRIDQMAEGTLSKETDVHQCTGASGTYFVENATNVEGTCDVLLEPNRADVHNDEDDKIWSCETLRMCIITTLNWGLRNGGGIGDVLRNVPPNEDSFTPRILYDMAFFIVLIVIVLNLVFGVIIDTFGDLRAERNEKDDILKNTCFICGLERGRFDNKSVTFEEHRSSEHNLYHYLYFIVWLQVKDETEFTGPESYVAECIKERNNDWFPRMQAMSLAEDDQEAEQPERITDIREMVGALLMMVKNHDRQFDDLRQMIYEQSALQVRSPPQSLRNRLC
;
A
#
# COMPACT_ATOMS: atom_id res chain seq x y z
N MET A 1 9.05 -73.56 11.12
CA MET A 1 9.70 -73.49 9.78
C MET A 1 9.74 -72.01 9.44
N VAL A 2 10.76 -71.22 9.79
CA VAL A 2 12.21 -71.31 9.51
C VAL A 2 12.48 -71.53 8.03
N THR A 3 12.69 -70.42 7.32
CA THR A 3 13.69 -70.27 6.25
C THR A 3 14.19 -68.83 6.27
N THR A 4 15.47 -68.69 6.58
CA THR A 4 16.33 -67.52 6.47
C THR A 4 16.60 -67.19 5.00
N ASP A 5 16.89 -65.92 4.67
CA ASP A 5 18.25 -65.54 4.25
C ASP A 5 18.44 -64.02 4.09
N MET A 6 19.70 -63.65 4.29
CA MET A 6 20.28 -62.32 4.48
C MET A 6 20.29 -61.47 3.23
N HIS A 7 20.21 -60.13 3.38
CA HIS A 7 21.01 -59.20 2.56
C HIS A 7 21.22 -57.84 3.26
N SER A 8 22.50 -57.58 3.56
CA SER A 8 23.19 -56.28 3.43
C SER A 8 22.57 -55.02 4.06
N GLU A 9 23.00 -54.69 5.27
CA GLU A 9 22.97 -53.31 5.80
C GLU A 9 23.91 -52.41 4.98
N HIS A 10 23.37 -51.76 3.94
CA HIS A 10 23.85 -50.44 3.57
C HIS A 10 23.07 -49.44 4.42
N SER A 11 23.76 -48.85 5.39
CA SER A 11 23.31 -47.68 6.14
C SER A 11 23.06 -46.54 5.17
N GLU A 12 21.86 -46.49 4.58
CA GLU A 12 21.32 -45.29 3.97
C GLU A 12 21.30 -44.21 5.05
N LEU A 13 22.21 -43.24 4.90
CA LEU A 13 22.15 -41.95 5.57
C LEU A 13 20.78 -41.36 5.23
N ARG A 14 19.82 -41.55 6.14
CA ARG A 14 18.55 -40.81 6.11
C ARG A 14 18.89 -39.33 6.08
N PRO A 15 18.21 -38.51 5.26
CA PRO A 15 18.36 -37.07 5.35
C PRO A 15 18.04 -36.67 6.79
N LEU A 16 18.98 -36.01 7.45
CA LEU A 16 18.72 -35.33 8.72
C LEU A 16 17.46 -34.50 8.50
N ARG A 17 16.46 -34.68 9.39
CA ARG A 17 15.30 -33.77 9.47
C ARG A 17 15.80 -32.35 9.26
N GLU A 18 15.18 -31.60 8.34
CA GLU A 18 15.36 -30.15 8.24
C GLU A 18 15.14 -29.57 9.64
N THR A 19 16.23 -29.34 10.36
CA THR A 19 16.23 -28.82 11.72
C THR A 19 16.43 -27.32 11.52
N SER A 20 15.51 -26.50 12.03
CA SER A 20 15.62 -25.05 11.84
C SER A 20 16.94 -24.54 12.41
N LEU A 21 17.51 -23.47 11.82
CA LEU A 21 18.74 -22.85 12.31
C LEU A 21 18.63 -22.53 13.82
N TYR A 22 17.48 -21.97 14.21
CA TYR A 22 17.11 -21.68 15.59
C TYR A 22 17.26 -22.91 16.51
N ASP A 23 16.70 -24.06 16.13
CA ASP A 23 16.78 -25.30 16.92
C ASP A 23 18.22 -25.79 17.11
N VAL A 24 19.06 -25.63 16.09
CA VAL A 24 20.49 -26.02 16.15
C VAL A 24 21.25 -25.10 17.10
N GLN A 25 21.05 -23.79 16.98
CA GLN A 25 21.66 -22.78 17.84
C GLN A 25 21.29 -23.01 19.31
N CYS A 26 19.99 -23.22 19.61
CA CYS A 26 19.52 -23.47 20.96
C CYS A 26 20.10 -24.78 21.54
N LYS A 27 20.22 -25.85 20.75
CA LYS A 27 20.87 -27.11 21.19
C LYS A 27 22.34 -26.91 21.55
N LEU A 28 23.09 -26.19 20.72
CA LEU A 28 24.50 -25.90 20.98
C LEU A 28 24.66 -25.00 22.21
N ASN A 29 23.80 -23.98 22.35
CA ASN A 29 23.77 -23.12 23.51
C ASN A 29 23.48 -23.91 24.80
N ASN A 30 22.50 -24.80 24.78
CA ASN A 30 22.18 -25.69 25.92
C ASN A 30 23.32 -26.67 26.25
N ALA A 31 24.15 -27.03 25.28
CA ALA A 31 25.37 -27.81 25.50
C ALA A 31 26.54 -26.99 26.09
N GLY A 32 26.37 -25.68 26.26
CA GLY A 32 27.39 -24.78 26.85
C GLY A 32 28.29 -24.10 25.82
N ALA A 33 27.92 -24.02 24.54
CA ALA A 33 28.75 -23.39 23.51
C ALA A 33 28.98 -21.88 23.76
N SER A 34 27.98 -21.17 24.29
CA SER A 34 28.10 -19.73 24.63
C SER A 34 29.07 -19.51 25.80
N ASP A 35 29.02 -20.35 26.83
CA ASP A 35 29.99 -20.34 27.94
C ASP A 35 31.42 -20.60 27.44
N LEU A 36 31.60 -21.59 26.55
CA LEU A 36 32.90 -21.92 25.95
C LEU A 36 33.50 -20.74 25.18
N VAL A 37 32.69 -20.05 24.36
CA VAL A 37 33.13 -18.86 23.61
C VAL A 37 33.64 -17.78 24.55
N VAL A 38 32.90 -17.49 25.62
CA VAL A 38 33.30 -16.45 26.60
C VAL A 38 34.61 -16.84 27.29
N ASP A 39 34.75 -18.09 27.72
CA ASP A 39 35.95 -18.57 28.42
C ASP A 39 37.19 -18.53 27.51
N LEU A 40 37.04 -18.89 26.22
CA LEU A 40 38.11 -18.80 25.23
C LEU A 40 38.51 -17.35 24.94
N ILE A 41 37.57 -16.40 24.86
CA ILE A 41 37.91 -14.98 24.66
C ILE A 41 38.69 -14.42 25.87
N VAL A 42 38.29 -14.79 27.09
CA VAL A 42 38.95 -14.37 28.33
C VAL A 42 40.37 -14.94 28.46
N GLN A 43 40.61 -16.15 27.97
CA GLN A 43 41.93 -16.80 28.04
C GLN A 43 42.95 -16.26 27.04
N GLU A 44 42.54 -15.43 26.07
CA GLU A 44 43.38 -14.89 24.99
C GLU A 44 44.30 -15.95 24.33
N PRO A 45 43.74 -16.98 23.66
CA PRO A 45 44.50 -18.05 23.02
C PRO A 45 45.25 -17.56 21.77
N SER A 46 45.91 -18.47 21.06
CA SER A 46 46.58 -18.14 19.79
C SER A 46 45.62 -17.46 18.80
N HIS A 47 46.16 -16.65 17.90
CA HIS A 47 45.39 -15.87 16.92
C HIS A 47 44.36 -16.71 16.15
N GLU A 48 44.74 -17.94 15.75
CA GLU A 48 43.88 -18.85 15.01
C GLU A 48 42.72 -19.39 15.85
N ILE A 49 42.98 -19.77 17.11
CA ILE A 49 41.93 -20.24 18.04
C ILE A 49 40.97 -19.10 18.36
N PHE A 50 41.47 -17.89 18.59
CA PHE A 50 40.63 -16.72 18.81
C PHE A 50 39.74 -16.44 17.59
N PHE A 51 40.30 -16.47 16.38
CA PHE A 51 39.53 -16.28 15.15
C PHE A 51 38.41 -17.32 15.01
N MET A 52 38.72 -18.62 15.21
CA MET A 52 37.70 -19.68 15.16
C MET A 52 36.64 -19.54 16.26
N THR A 53 37.02 -19.04 17.44
CA THR A 53 36.10 -18.75 18.54
C THR A 53 35.09 -17.67 18.15
N VAL A 54 35.55 -16.60 17.49
CA VAL A 54 34.67 -15.52 17.01
C VAL A 54 33.81 -15.98 15.82
N GLN A 55 34.32 -16.85 14.94
CA GLN A 55 33.48 -17.44 13.89
C GLN A 55 32.38 -18.35 14.46
N LEU A 56 32.69 -19.11 15.52
CA LEU A 56 31.68 -19.88 16.24
C LEU A 56 30.63 -18.97 16.88
N SER A 57 31.04 -17.86 17.50
CA SER A 57 30.10 -16.91 18.10
C SER A 57 29.18 -16.26 17.07
N LYS A 58 29.71 -15.91 15.90
CA LYS A 58 28.93 -15.44 14.75
C LYS A 58 27.88 -16.46 14.31
N ALA A 59 28.25 -17.75 14.19
CA ALA A 59 27.30 -18.79 13.79
C ALA A 59 26.20 -19.05 14.83
N LEU A 60 26.55 -18.97 16.13
CA LEU A 60 25.59 -19.13 17.23
C LEU A 60 24.56 -17.99 17.29
N LEU A 61 24.94 -16.78 16.88
CA LEU A 61 24.11 -15.57 16.95
C LEU A 61 23.55 -15.13 15.60
N GLN A 62 23.71 -15.93 14.54
CA GLN A 62 23.16 -15.61 13.22
C GLN A 62 21.64 -15.39 13.30
N GLU A 63 21.13 -14.32 12.68
CA GLU A 63 19.73 -13.85 12.75
C GLU A 63 19.28 -13.39 14.16
N GLY A 64 20.23 -13.00 15.03
CA GLY A 64 19.92 -12.36 16.30
C GLY A 64 19.16 -13.24 17.30
N ASN A 65 19.56 -14.51 17.47
CA ASN A 65 18.85 -15.45 18.35
C ASN A 65 18.83 -14.97 19.83
N HIS A 66 17.65 -14.55 20.29
CA HIS A 66 17.44 -13.99 21.63
C HIS A 66 17.81 -14.94 22.78
N GLU A 67 17.59 -16.26 22.66
CA GLU A 67 17.97 -17.22 23.73
C GLU A 67 19.48 -17.28 23.92
N VAL A 68 20.21 -17.26 22.80
CA VAL A 68 21.68 -17.28 22.79
C VAL A 68 22.21 -15.94 23.31
N GLN A 69 21.67 -14.81 22.85
CA GLN A 69 22.02 -13.48 23.35
C GLN A 69 21.84 -13.39 24.88
N MET A 70 20.71 -13.86 25.41
CA MET A 70 20.47 -13.86 26.86
C MET A 70 21.42 -14.78 27.62
N SER A 71 21.88 -15.88 27.01
CA SER A 71 22.89 -16.76 27.60
C SER A 71 24.25 -16.06 27.70
N PHE A 72 24.66 -15.33 26.65
CA PHE A 72 25.83 -14.45 26.70
C PHE A 72 25.69 -13.38 27.79
N TYR A 73 24.55 -12.67 27.85
CA TYR A 73 24.30 -11.65 28.88
C TYR A 73 24.43 -12.21 30.30
N ASN A 74 23.76 -13.33 30.58
CA ASN A 74 23.78 -13.97 31.90
C ASN A 74 25.18 -14.43 32.30
N ARG A 75 25.99 -14.90 31.35
CA ARG A 75 27.39 -15.28 31.59
C ARG A 75 28.26 -14.05 31.85
N LEU A 76 28.18 -13.04 31.00
CA LEU A 76 29.01 -11.83 31.09
C LEU A 76 28.67 -10.95 32.31
N LYS A 77 27.47 -11.09 32.88
CA LYS A 77 27.09 -10.44 34.15
C LYS A 77 27.85 -10.98 35.37
N LYS A 78 28.48 -12.16 35.28
CA LYS A 78 29.28 -12.72 36.38
C LYS A 78 30.56 -11.90 36.57
N ARG A 79 30.79 -11.41 37.81
CA ARG A 79 31.90 -10.49 38.15
C ARG A 79 33.29 -10.96 37.71
N ASN A 80 33.58 -12.25 37.81
CA ASN A 80 34.92 -12.80 37.50
C ASN A 80 35.21 -12.91 35.99
N VAL A 81 34.20 -12.71 35.14
CA VAL A 81 34.29 -12.93 33.69
C VAL A 81 34.13 -11.63 32.91
N SER A 82 33.28 -10.72 33.40
CA SER A 82 32.94 -9.44 32.75
C SER A 82 34.18 -8.61 32.40
N GLU A 83 34.95 -8.19 33.41
CA GLU A 83 36.08 -7.28 33.23
C GLU A 83 37.18 -7.84 32.32
N PRO A 84 37.65 -9.10 32.49
CA PRO A 84 38.62 -9.70 31.57
C PRO A 84 38.15 -9.76 30.11
N PHE A 85 36.88 -10.09 29.89
CA PHE A 85 36.29 -10.22 28.55
C PHE A 85 36.29 -8.88 27.80
N PHE A 86 35.73 -7.83 28.42
CA PHE A 86 35.67 -6.51 27.79
C PHE A 86 37.05 -5.87 27.62
N LYS A 87 37.95 -6.12 28.58
CA LYS A 87 39.35 -5.70 28.47
C LYS A 87 40.03 -6.33 27.25
N ALA A 88 39.88 -7.63 27.04
CA ALA A 88 40.47 -8.34 25.90
C ALA A 88 40.00 -7.73 24.55
N LEU A 89 38.69 -7.53 24.39
CA LEU A 89 38.13 -6.92 23.18
C LEU A 89 38.61 -5.49 22.96
N LYS A 90 38.59 -4.66 24.02
CA LYS A 90 39.11 -3.29 23.96
C LYS A 90 40.59 -3.26 23.57
N THR A 91 41.41 -4.13 24.16
CA THR A 91 42.85 -4.21 23.83
C THR A 91 43.07 -4.60 22.37
N LYS A 92 42.27 -5.53 21.80
CA LYS A 92 42.36 -5.86 20.37
C LYS A 92 42.03 -4.66 19.47
N LEU A 93 40.95 -3.93 19.77
CA LEU A 93 40.60 -2.70 19.05
C LEU A 93 41.72 -1.66 19.11
N GLN A 94 42.28 -1.42 20.30
CA GLN A 94 43.37 -0.44 20.48
C GLN A 94 44.66 -0.84 19.76
N VAL A 95 45.00 -2.14 19.74
CA VAL A 95 46.15 -2.65 18.98
C VAL A 95 45.96 -2.41 17.49
N ALA A 96 44.76 -2.69 16.96
CA ALA A 96 44.43 -2.43 15.56
C ALA A 96 44.47 -0.93 15.23
N GLN A 97 43.90 -0.07 16.08
CA GLN A 97 43.97 1.39 15.92
C GLN A 97 45.42 1.89 15.87
N ASN A 98 46.27 1.44 16.80
CA ASN A 98 47.67 1.85 16.85
C ASN A 98 48.46 1.37 15.64
N ARG A 99 48.16 0.15 15.15
CA ARG A 99 48.76 -0.39 13.92
C ARG A 99 48.39 0.47 12.71
N LEU A 100 47.10 0.78 12.53
CA LEU A 100 46.62 1.65 11.45
C LEU A 100 47.26 3.04 11.50
N LYS A 101 47.28 3.68 12.68
CA LYS A 101 47.96 4.97 12.87
C LYS A 101 49.44 4.90 12.47
N SER A 102 50.14 3.83 12.85
CA SER A 102 51.55 3.65 12.52
C SER A 102 51.80 3.50 11.02
N ASP A 103 50.93 2.77 10.31
CA ASP A 103 51.03 2.57 8.87
C ASP A 103 50.74 3.86 8.10
N MET A 104 49.74 4.65 8.55
CA MET A 104 49.43 5.95 7.96
C MET A 104 50.56 6.97 8.15
N MET A 105 51.17 7.01 9.34
CA MET A 105 52.34 7.86 9.60
C MET A 105 53.53 7.48 8.73
N ALA A 106 53.77 6.18 8.51
CA ALA A 106 54.83 5.69 7.63
C ALA A 106 54.59 6.04 6.14
N CYS A 107 53.33 6.10 5.71
CA CYS A 107 52.97 6.45 4.33
C CYS A 107 53.11 7.97 4.05
N ASN A 108 52.85 8.82 5.05
CA ASN A 108 53.01 10.28 4.93
C ASN A 108 54.48 10.73 4.85
N ASP A 109 55.41 10.04 5.52
CA ASP A 109 56.86 10.37 5.48
C ASP A 109 57.49 10.13 4.10
N LEU A 110 56.97 9.19 3.30
CA LEU A 110 57.43 8.95 1.93
C LEU A 110 57.02 10.05 0.94
N ARG A 111 55.97 10.83 1.26
CA ARG A 111 55.51 11.97 0.45
C ARG A 111 56.27 13.27 0.72
N GLN A 112 57.10 13.36 1.77
CA GLN A 112 57.81 14.57 2.19
C GLN A 112 59.34 14.54 1.98
N LYS A 113 59.85 14.02 0.86
CA LYS A 113 61.23 14.31 0.43
C LYS A 113 61.25 15.45 -0.59
N PRO A 114 61.79 16.64 -0.26
CA PRO A 114 62.09 17.65 -1.27
C PRO A 114 63.34 17.22 -2.04
N ALA A 115 63.24 17.16 -3.37
CA ALA A 115 64.39 16.96 -4.24
C ALA A 115 65.33 18.18 -4.12
N SER A 116 66.44 18.02 -3.40
CA SER A 116 67.53 19.00 -3.35
C SER A 116 68.57 18.67 -4.42
N VAL A 117 68.57 19.41 -5.53
CA VAL A 117 69.77 19.58 -6.37
C VAL A 117 69.90 21.04 -6.82
N MET A 118 70.88 21.70 -6.20
CA MET A 118 71.82 22.71 -6.71
C MET A 118 71.29 23.91 -7.54
N ASN A 119 71.44 25.10 -6.96
CA ASN A 119 71.37 26.40 -7.63
C ASN A 119 72.56 26.63 -8.58
N THR A 120 72.32 27.13 -9.80
CA THR A 120 73.14 28.18 -10.47
C THR A 120 72.25 28.93 -11.49
N PRO A 121 72.37 30.27 -11.68
CA PRO A 121 71.32 31.07 -12.32
C PRO A 121 71.66 31.62 -13.73
N LEU A 122 70.59 32.07 -14.42
CA LEU A 122 70.47 33.01 -15.57
C LEU A 122 70.57 32.47 -17.02
N PRO A 123 69.97 33.15 -18.03
CA PRO A 123 68.72 33.94 -18.02
C PRO A 123 67.79 33.75 -19.25
N ASP A 124 66.55 34.22 -19.09
CA ASP A 124 65.62 34.87 -20.05
C ASP A 124 65.54 34.41 -21.52
N GLU A 125 64.33 34.04 -21.98
CA GLU A 125 63.50 34.87 -22.88
C GLU A 125 62.30 34.12 -23.51
N VAL A 126 61.13 34.76 -23.40
CA VAL A 126 60.06 34.93 -24.41
C VAL A 126 59.20 33.73 -24.87
N ALA A 127 57.97 33.74 -24.35
CA ALA A 127 56.66 33.71 -25.02
C ALA A 127 56.42 32.82 -26.28
N ASN A 128 55.28 32.11 -26.24
CA ASN A 128 54.06 32.31 -27.07
C ASN A 128 53.44 31.05 -27.73
N PHE A 129 52.10 30.95 -27.58
CA PHE A 129 51.08 30.34 -28.47
C PHE A 129 51.22 28.84 -28.83
N ALA A 130 50.20 28.07 -29.22
CA ALA A 130 48.74 28.06 -29.23
C ALA A 130 48.35 26.60 -29.63
N ALA A 131 47.06 26.30 -29.55
CA ALA A 131 46.43 25.02 -29.87
C ALA A 131 46.46 24.60 -31.36
N GLU A 132 46.00 23.36 -31.59
CA GLU A 132 45.50 22.67 -32.82
C GLU A 132 46.34 21.42 -33.17
N ASP A 133 45.84 20.18 -33.02
CA ASP A 133 44.77 19.44 -33.72
C ASP A 133 45.31 18.56 -34.89
N LEU A 134 44.63 17.42 -35.08
CA LEU A 134 44.68 16.41 -36.15
C LEU A 134 45.72 15.26 -36.11
N GLY A 135 45.18 14.05 -35.85
CA GLY A 135 44.87 13.15 -36.97
C GLY A 135 45.73 11.88 -37.21
N ARG A 136 45.30 10.77 -36.60
CA ARG A 136 45.00 9.46 -37.23
C ARG A 136 46.07 8.74 -38.10
N LYS A 137 46.55 7.56 -37.64
CA LYS A 137 46.45 6.25 -38.34
C LYS A 137 47.12 5.06 -37.60
N THR A 138 46.27 4.07 -37.38
CA THR A 138 46.40 2.59 -37.25
C THR A 138 47.65 1.83 -37.77
N ARG A 139 48.01 0.79 -36.98
CA ARG A 139 48.31 -0.65 -37.31
C ARG A 139 49.57 -0.95 -38.16
N ASP A 140 50.39 -2.00 -37.96
CA ASP A 140 50.15 -3.37 -37.48
C ASP A 140 51.42 -4.02 -36.89
N ALA A 141 51.18 -5.12 -36.17
CA ALA A 141 52.12 -6.05 -35.58
C ALA A 141 52.73 -7.06 -36.58
N SER A 142 53.85 -7.67 -36.18
CA SER A 142 54.34 -8.94 -36.72
C SER A 142 54.67 -9.91 -35.59
N LEU A 143 53.83 -10.95 -35.49
CA LEU A 143 54.06 -12.21 -34.78
C LEU A 143 55.15 -13.02 -35.49
N THR A 144 55.86 -13.85 -34.71
CA THR A 144 56.23 -15.19 -35.17
C THR A 144 56.17 -16.17 -34.01
N GLU A 145 55.22 -17.10 -34.13
CA GLU A 145 55.06 -18.34 -33.37
C GLU A 145 56.27 -19.27 -33.52
N LEU A 146 56.43 -20.25 -32.62
CA LEU A 146 56.38 -21.69 -32.95
C LEU A 146 56.73 -22.58 -31.74
N THR A 147 55.71 -23.30 -31.26
CA THR A 147 55.58 -24.76 -31.05
C THR A 147 56.78 -25.60 -30.57
N ILE A 148 56.56 -26.46 -29.53
CA ILE A 148 56.72 -27.95 -29.48
C ILE A 148 56.80 -28.46 -28.00
N PRO A 149 56.31 -29.69 -27.69
CA PRO A 149 55.80 -30.10 -26.38
C PRO A 149 56.76 -30.95 -25.51
N ALA A 150 56.34 -31.22 -24.26
CA ALA A 150 57.13 -31.89 -23.21
C ALA A 150 57.07 -33.44 -23.22
N THR A 151 58.20 -34.07 -22.92
CA THR A 151 58.34 -35.46 -22.47
C THR A 151 59.39 -35.56 -21.35
N LEU A 152 58.91 -35.87 -20.14
CA LEU A 152 59.43 -36.71 -19.03
C LEU A 152 60.88 -36.54 -18.46
N PRO A 153 61.11 -36.98 -17.19
CA PRO A 153 62.14 -36.52 -16.22
C PRO A 153 63.23 -37.64 -16.05
N PRO A 154 63.99 -37.80 -14.93
CA PRO A 154 64.21 -37.04 -13.69
C PRO A 154 65.71 -36.90 -13.30
N ASP A 155 65.94 -36.43 -12.07
CA ASP A 155 67.06 -36.77 -11.17
C ASP A 155 68.13 -35.72 -10.83
N SER A 156 68.30 -35.61 -9.50
CA SER A 156 69.47 -35.22 -8.72
C SER A 156 69.78 -33.72 -8.51
N LEU A 157 69.38 -33.25 -7.32
CA LEU A 157 70.16 -32.33 -6.49
C LEU A 157 71.63 -32.81 -6.36
N PRO A 158 72.63 -31.91 -6.29
CA PRO A 158 72.98 -31.41 -4.96
C PRO A 158 73.39 -29.93 -4.87
N SER A 159 73.01 -29.39 -3.72
CA SER A 159 73.59 -28.33 -2.90
C SER A 159 75.02 -27.85 -3.20
N GLY A 160 75.20 -26.53 -3.10
CA GLY A 160 76.45 -25.95 -2.60
C GLY A 160 76.79 -24.56 -3.16
N SER A 161 76.63 -23.52 -2.30
CA SER A 161 77.48 -22.32 -2.15
C SER A 161 77.93 -21.54 -3.41
N SER A 162 77.87 -20.23 -3.55
CA SER A 162 77.68 -19.11 -2.63
C SER A 162 78.00 -17.82 -3.43
N ILE A 163 77.13 -16.80 -3.33
CA ILE A 163 77.43 -15.34 -3.41
C ILE A 163 77.77 -14.78 -4.82
N PRO A 164 77.48 -13.50 -5.16
CA PRO A 164 76.40 -12.57 -4.75
C PRO A 164 75.60 -12.07 -5.97
N ASP A 165 74.33 -11.66 -5.82
CA ASP A 165 73.75 -10.75 -6.82
C ASP A 165 73.05 -9.58 -6.15
N ILE A 166 73.59 -8.40 -6.48
CA ILE A 166 73.01 -7.09 -6.29
C ILE A 166 71.98 -6.92 -7.41
N THR A 167 70.70 -6.94 -7.07
CA THR A 167 69.69 -6.11 -7.74
C THR A 167 68.65 -5.67 -6.71
N PRO A 168 68.53 -4.36 -6.40
CA PRO A 168 67.49 -3.84 -5.53
C PRO A 168 66.39 -3.23 -6.39
N TYR A 169 65.43 -4.01 -6.89
CA TYR A 169 64.19 -3.46 -7.49
C TYR A 169 63.27 -4.63 -7.84
N GLN A 170 62.48 -5.11 -6.88
CA GLN A 170 61.20 -5.84 -7.05
C GLN A 170 60.78 -6.41 -5.69
N ASP A 171 60.27 -5.57 -4.78
CA ASP A 171 59.48 -6.06 -3.64
C ASP A 171 58.39 -5.08 -3.15
N ASP A 172 58.25 -3.89 -3.76
CA ASP A 172 57.35 -2.84 -3.24
C ASP A 172 55.90 -2.86 -3.76
N GLU A 173 55.51 -3.81 -4.62
CA GLU A 173 54.13 -3.83 -5.17
C GLU A 173 53.19 -4.90 -4.58
N LYS A 174 53.69 -5.90 -3.82
CA LYS A 174 52.85 -7.00 -3.32
C LYS A 174 52.32 -6.85 -1.89
N SER A 175 52.73 -5.84 -1.14
CA SER A 175 52.40 -5.69 0.29
C SER A 175 51.29 -4.68 0.61
N LYS A 176 50.75 -3.95 -0.38
CA LYS A 176 49.67 -2.95 -0.15
C LYS A 176 48.24 -3.49 -0.18
N ALA A 177 48.03 -4.76 -0.53
CA ALA A 177 46.69 -5.30 -0.81
C ALA A 177 46.04 -6.10 0.34
N LEU A 178 46.79 -6.53 1.37
CA LEU A 178 46.23 -7.26 2.51
C LEU A 178 46.35 -6.43 3.80
N LEU A 179 45.23 -6.23 4.48
CA LEU A 179 45.20 -5.67 5.83
C LEU A 179 46.07 -6.53 6.77
N PRO A 180 46.83 -5.92 7.70
CA PRO A 180 47.57 -6.66 8.72
C PRO A 180 46.63 -7.61 9.50
N PRO A 181 47.10 -8.78 9.94
CA PRO A 181 46.26 -9.75 10.65
C PRO A 181 45.63 -9.16 11.93
N GLU A 182 46.32 -8.23 12.59
CA GLU A 182 45.80 -7.50 13.75
C GLU A 182 44.60 -6.59 13.43
N VAL A 183 44.49 -6.14 12.19
CA VAL A 183 43.38 -5.30 11.70
C VAL A 183 42.27 -6.18 11.12
N ALA A 184 42.63 -7.23 10.37
CA ALA A 184 41.68 -8.15 9.75
C ALA A 184 40.82 -8.91 10.80
N ILE A 185 41.34 -9.16 11.99
CA ILE A 185 40.58 -9.82 13.07
C ILE A 185 39.47 -8.93 13.66
N ILE A 186 39.51 -7.61 13.43
CA ILE A 186 38.49 -6.68 13.96
C ILE A 186 37.16 -6.85 13.25
N GLU A 187 37.14 -7.12 11.95
CA GLU A 187 35.90 -7.32 11.17
C GLU A 187 34.99 -8.41 11.80
N PRO A 188 35.45 -9.65 12.06
CA PRO A 188 34.61 -10.66 12.71
C PRO A 188 34.27 -10.33 14.17
N ILE A 189 35.13 -9.59 14.90
CA ILE A 189 34.81 -9.12 16.27
C ILE A 189 33.64 -8.14 16.22
N LEU A 190 33.69 -7.17 15.31
CA LEU A 190 32.61 -6.20 15.12
C LEU A 190 31.33 -6.89 14.69
N ARG A 191 31.40 -7.87 13.77
CA ARG A 191 30.23 -8.67 13.40
C ARG A 191 29.65 -9.44 14.59
N PHE A 192 30.48 -10.01 15.46
CA PHE A 192 30.01 -10.64 16.69
C PHE A 192 29.31 -9.65 17.62
N LEU A 193 29.88 -8.45 17.83
CA LEU A 193 29.27 -7.41 18.66
C LEU A 193 27.96 -6.87 18.06
N GLN A 194 27.89 -6.77 16.72
CA GLN A 194 26.67 -6.42 16.00
C GLN A 194 25.55 -7.44 16.30
N LEU A 195 25.81 -8.74 16.10
CA LEU A 195 24.82 -9.80 16.28
C LEU A 195 24.36 -9.96 17.75
N LEU A 196 25.18 -9.52 18.72
CA LEU A 196 24.77 -9.45 20.13
C LEU A 196 23.70 -8.39 20.39
N CYS A 197 23.68 -7.32 19.59
CA CYS A 197 22.78 -6.18 19.74
C CYS A 197 21.58 -6.21 18.78
N GLU A 198 21.63 -7.06 17.75
CA GLU A 198 20.55 -7.29 16.78
C GLU A 198 19.22 -7.61 17.48
N ASN A 199 18.09 -7.23 16.86
CA ASN A 199 16.76 -7.23 17.46
C ASN A 199 16.60 -6.29 18.67
N HIS A 200 17.34 -5.17 18.68
CA HIS A 200 17.19 -4.08 19.66
C HIS A 200 17.36 -4.51 21.12
N ASN A 201 18.36 -5.33 21.41
CA ASN A 201 18.59 -5.84 22.76
C ASN A 201 19.16 -4.75 23.69
N SER A 202 18.28 -3.92 24.25
CA SER A 202 18.63 -2.77 25.11
C SER A 202 19.48 -3.14 26.32
N LEU A 203 19.37 -4.37 26.84
CA LEU A 203 20.18 -4.86 27.95
C LEU A 203 21.64 -5.04 27.53
N LEU A 204 21.88 -5.71 26.41
CA LEU A 204 23.23 -5.92 25.89
C LEU A 204 23.83 -4.62 25.35
N GLN A 205 23.05 -3.80 24.62
CA GLN A 205 23.49 -2.50 24.13
C GLN A 205 24.00 -1.60 25.28
N ASN A 206 23.25 -1.47 26.37
CA ASN A 206 23.69 -0.70 27.53
C ASN A 206 24.89 -1.33 28.23
N PHE A 207 24.95 -2.66 28.26
CA PHE A 207 26.03 -3.41 28.89
C PHE A 207 27.36 -3.32 28.12
N LEU A 208 27.34 -3.11 26.80
CA LEU A 208 28.55 -2.82 26.02
C LEU A 208 29.18 -1.45 26.37
N ARG A 209 28.36 -0.50 26.86
CA ARG A 209 28.81 0.83 27.28
C ARG A 209 29.19 0.88 28.76
N SER A 210 28.36 0.32 29.64
CA SER A 210 28.55 0.36 31.10
C SER A 210 28.25 -0.99 31.74
N GLN A 211 29.28 -1.61 32.33
CA GLN A 211 29.16 -2.94 32.94
C GLN A 211 28.83 -2.90 34.44
N GLY A 212 28.87 -1.72 35.07
CA GLY A 212 28.62 -1.56 36.51
C GLY A 212 29.72 -2.17 37.40
N SER A 213 30.92 -2.37 36.85
CA SER A 213 32.12 -2.79 37.56
C SER A 213 32.91 -1.56 38.06
N ARG A 214 34.05 -1.78 38.74
CA ARG A 214 34.93 -0.67 39.19
C ARG A 214 35.53 0.12 38.01
N GLN A 215 35.73 -0.53 36.88
CA GLN A 215 36.25 0.06 35.65
C GLN A 215 35.34 -0.32 34.48
N ASN A 216 34.63 0.68 33.93
CA ASN A 216 33.81 0.46 32.74
C ASN A 216 34.68 0.49 31.48
N TYR A 217 34.40 -0.45 30.58
CA TYR A 217 35.02 -0.58 29.27
C TYR A 217 33.97 -0.18 28.23
N ASN A 218 33.95 1.10 27.86
CA ASN A 218 33.02 1.58 26.86
C ASN A 218 33.47 1.15 25.45
N LEU A 219 32.88 0.08 24.92
CA LEU A 219 33.19 -0.39 23.57
C LEU A 219 32.56 0.48 22.49
N VAL A 220 31.50 1.24 22.79
CA VAL A 220 30.86 2.15 21.82
C VAL A 220 31.84 3.27 21.44
N ASP A 221 32.45 3.92 22.43
CA ASP A 221 33.43 4.99 22.19
C ASP A 221 34.68 4.45 21.47
N GLU A 222 35.16 3.25 21.84
CA GLU A 222 36.35 2.65 21.23
C GLU A 222 36.11 2.25 19.77
N THR A 223 34.92 1.74 19.43
CA THR A 223 34.53 1.46 18.04
C THR A 223 34.39 2.74 17.23
N LEU A 224 33.90 3.82 17.85
CA LEU A 224 33.79 5.13 17.20
C LEU A 224 35.18 5.77 16.95
N MET A 225 36.10 5.65 17.90
CA MET A 225 37.51 6.02 17.71
C MET A 225 38.17 5.17 16.63
N PHE A 226 37.82 3.89 16.52
CA PHE A 226 38.32 3.03 15.46
C PHE A 226 37.85 3.51 14.08
N LEU A 227 36.58 3.89 13.92
CA LEU A 227 36.07 4.46 12.67
C LEU A 227 36.85 5.72 12.23
N ASP A 228 37.09 6.65 13.17
CA ASP A 228 37.86 7.89 12.91
C ASP A 228 39.27 7.57 12.39
N VAL A 229 39.92 6.56 12.96
CA VAL A 229 41.28 6.12 12.58
C VAL A 229 41.29 5.41 11.22
N VAL A 230 40.36 4.48 10.99
CA VAL A 230 40.28 3.72 9.72
C VAL A 230 40.00 4.63 8.54
N CYS A 231 39.25 5.71 8.75
CA CYS A 231 38.92 6.70 7.72
C CYS A 231 40.01 7.78 7.49
N GLY A 232 41.16 7.71 8.15
CA GLY A 232 42.32 8.53 7.80
C GLY A 232 42.60 9.74 8.71
N SER A 233 41.88 9.92 9.83
CA SER A 233 42.05 11.08 10.71
C SER A 233 43.27 10.94 11.62
N THR A 234 44.36 11.67 11.35
CA THR A 234 45.55 11.64 12.23
C THR A 234 45.52 12.63 13.38
N LYS A 235 44.82 13.78 13.28
CA LYS A 235 44.54 14.73 14.39
C LYS A 235 43.40 15.69 14.02
N GLY A 236 42.22 15.20 13.65
CA GLY A 236 41.02 16.03 13.48
C GLY A 236 41.06 17.06 12.34
N SER A 237 42.04 16.99 11.42
CA SER A 237 42.01 17.78 10.19
C SER A 237 41.30 16.98 9.09
N LEU A 238 40.23 17.56 8.53
CA LEU A 238 39.30 17.05 7.49
C LEU A 238 39.93 16.64 6.13
N GLY A 239 41.23 16.35 6.09
CA GLY A 239 41.97 16.10 4.86
C GLY A 239 42.20 14.62 4.61
N VAL A 240 41.68 14.15 3.47
CA VAL A 240 42.13 12.97 2.70
C VAL A 240 41.33 11.67 2.90
N PHE A 241 40.09 11.64 2.35
CA PHE A 241 39.43 10.40 1.88
C PHE A 241 40.24 9.61 0.81
N GLY A 242 41.45 10.06 0.50
CA GLY A 242 42.39 9.43 -0.43
C GLY A 242 42.93 8.07 0.06
N GLU A 243 42.75 7.74 1.34
CA GLU A 243 43.17 6.47 1.95
C GLU A 243 42.04 5.42 2.00
N ILE A 244 40.79 5.77 1.64
CA ILE A 244 39.71 4.81 1.50
C ILE A 244 39.84 4.12 0.14
N GLY A 245 40.05 2.80 0.16
CA GLY A 245 40.20 1.96 -1.02
C GLY A 245 39.47 0.62 -0.86
N GLU A 246 39.65 -0.30 -1.82
CA GLU A 246 38.98 -1.61 -1.78
C GLU A 246 39.38 -2.46 -0.55
N HIS A 247 40.61 -2.29 -0.05
CA HIS A 247 41.17 -3.13 1.00
C HIS A 247 40.66 -2.82 2.41
N ASN A 248 40.13 -1.61 2.67
CA ASN A 248 39.58 -1.21 3.97
C ASN A 248 38.05 -1.03 3.96
N PHE A 249 37.42 -1.20 2.79
CA PHE A 249 35.98 -1.04 2.59
C PHE A 249 35.13 -1.91 3.53
N SER A 250 35.37 -3.24 3.56
CA SER A 250 34.57 -4.18 4.37
C SER A 250 34.60 -3.86 5.86
N LEU A 251 35.73 -3.33 6.32
CA LEU A 251 35.94 -2.97 7.72
C LEU A 251 35.18 -1.68 8.08
N ILE A 252 35.16 -0.69 7.18
CA ILE A 252 34.41 0.56 7.39
C ILE A 252 32.91 0.28 7.44
N THR A 253 32.38 -0.45 6.46
CA THR A 253 30.94 -0.79 6.42
C THR A 253 30.54 -1.60 7.64
N GLN A 254 31.30 -2.65 7.99
CA GLN A 254 31.06 -3.43 9.20
C GLN A 254 31.12 -2.57 10.47
N THR A 255 32.01 -1.58 10.56
CA THR A 255 32.09 -0.65 11.71
C THR A 255 30.85 0.23 11.79
N LEU A 256 30.39 0.80 10.66
CA LEU A 256 29.19 1.63 10.60
C LEU A 256 27.95 0.83 11.01
N VAL A 257 27.74 -0.35 10.43
CA VAL A 257 26.60 -1.22 10.75
C VAL A 257 26.62 -1.65 12.23
N THR A 258 27.79 -1.95 12.78
CA THR A 258 27.91 -2.30 14.22
C THR A 258 27.54 -1.12 15.12
N LEU A 259 27.98 0.10 14.78
CA LEU A 259 27.60 1.31 15.51
C LEU A 259 26.10 1.60 15.41
N THR A 260 25.49 1.28 14.27
CA THR A 260 24.05 1.41 14.07
C THR A 260 23.31 0.47 15.04
N GLU A 261 23.67 -0.81 15.10
CA GLU A 261 23.05 -1.77 16.04
C GLU A 261 23.30 -1.44 17.53
N PHE A 262 24.37 -0.72 17.86
CA PHE A 262 24.63 -0.27 19.22
C PHE A 262 23.62 0.77 19.71
N CYS A 263 23.00 1.55 18.82
CA CYS A 263 22.09 2.63 19.18
C CYS A 263 20.66 2.47 18.65
N GLN A 264 20.43 1.62 17.64
CA GLN A 264 19.13 1.36 17.02
C GLN A 264 18.19 0.59 17.95
N GLY A 265 16.94 1.04 18.03
CA GLY A 265 15.94 0.54 18.99
C GLY A 265 16.18 1.12 20.38
N PRO A 266 15.19 1.85 20.93
CA PRO A 266 15.43 3.09 21.67
C PRO A 266 16.47 2.94 22.79
N CYS A 267 17.70 3.32 22.48
CA CYS A 267 18.83 3.33 23.42
C CYS A 267 19.41 4.75 23.49
N HIS A 268 18.67 5.66 24.12
CA HIS A 268 19.04 7.09 24.27
C HIS A 268 20.43 7.27 24.87
N GLU A 269 20.78 6.37 25.77
CA GLU A 269 22.08 6.17 26.37
C GLU A 269 23.24 6.08 25.38
N ASN A 270 23.16 5.18 24.40
CA ASN A 270 24.22 4.96 23.41
C ASN A 270 24.16 6.02 22.31
N GLN A 271 22.95 6.46 21.93
CA GLN A 271 22.74 7.60 21.03
C GLN A 271 23.43 8.88 21.56
N ASN A 272 23.34 9.12 22.87
CA ASN A 272 24.03 10.24 23.53
C ASN A 272 25.54 10.06 23.53
N ALA A 273 26.05 8.87 23.80
CA ALA A 273 27.49 8.60 23.76
C ALA A 273 28.09 8.93 22.38
N ILE A 274 27.45 8.46 21.30
CA ILE A 274 27.86 8.75 19.92
C ILE A 274 27.72 10.25 19.61
N GLY A 275 26.61 10.88 20.02
CA GLY A 275 26.36 12.28 19.72
C GLY A 275 27.28 13.28 20.42
N HIS A 276 27.78 12.96 21.62
CA HIS A 276 28.71 13.81 22.37
C HIS A 276 30.17 13.64 21.92
N HIS A 277 30.49 12.59 21.19
CA HIS A 277 31.84 12.32 20.73
C HIS A 277 32.15 13.09 19.44
N GLU A 278 32.68 14.32 19.58
CA GLU A 278 32.86 15.28 18.48
C GLU A 278 33.61 14.72 17.26
N SER A 279 34.76 14.05 17.45
CA SER A 279 35.57 13.58 16.30
C SER A 279 34.86 12.49 15.50
N GLY A 280 34.21 11.56 16.21
CA GLY A 280 33.45 10.47 15.62
C GLY A 280 32.21 10.94 14.87
N LEU A 281 31.43 11.85 15.48
CA LEU A 281 30.25 12.40 14.83
C LEU A 281 30.63 13.22 13.58
N ASN A 282 31.69 14.01 13.64
CA ASN A 282 32.22 14.75 12.50
C ASN A 282 32.66 13.82 11.36
N MET A 283 33.27 12.66 11.68
CA MET A 283 33.62 11.66 10.69
C MET A 283 32.38 11.10 9.99
N ILE A 284 31.35 10.70 10.75
CA ILE A 284 30.10 10.16 10.19
C ILE A 284 29.42 11.20 9.28
N ILE A 285 29.30 12.45 9.72
CA ILE A 285 28.74 13.55 8.91
C ILE A 285 29.55 13.74 7.62
N SER A 286 30.88 13.67 7.71
CA SER A 286 31.78 13.81 6.57
C SER A 286 31.62 12.69 5.53
N LEU A 287 31.40 11.44 5.98
CA LEU A 287 31.16 10.30 5.08
C LEU A 287 29.87 10.47 4.26
N VAL A 288 28.83 11.05 4.86
CA VAL A 288 27.55 11.32 4.17
C VAL A 288 27.71 12.48 3.17
N LEU A 289 28.29 13.60 3.62
CA LEU A 289 28.26 14.87 2.88
C LEU A 289 29.34 15.03 1.80
N ASN A 290 30.50 14.38 1.94
CA ASN A 290 31.63 14.59 1.03
C ASN A 290 31.70 13.52 -0.08
N GLU A 291 32.42 13.83 -1.16
CA GLU A 291 32.68 12.89 -2.24
C GLU A 291 33.89 11.99 -1.91
N ILE A 292 33.70 10.67 -1.98
CA ILE A 292 34.77 9.68 -1.79
C ILE A 292 35.46 9.45 -3.15
N LYS A 293 36.18 10.46 -3.65
CA LYS A 293 36.66 10.53 -5.04
C LYS A 293 37.48 9.32 -5.56
N PRO A 294 38.49 8.78 -4.84
CA PRO A 294 39.28 7.66 -5.36
C PRO A 294 38.43 6.40 -5.53
N LEU A 295 37.59 6.10 -4.53
CA LEU A 295 36.69 4.95 -4.54
C LEU A 295 35.54 5.14 -5.54
N CYS A 296 34.97 6.34 -5.65
CA CYS A 296 33.86 6.62 -6.57
C CYS A 296 34.25 6.44 -8.05
N ILE A 297 35.51 6.69 -8.41
CA ILE A 297 36.00 6.52 -9.79
C ILE A 297 36.24 5.03 -10.11
N ALA A 298 36.75 4.26 -9.17
CA ALA A 298 37.05 2.83 -9.35
C ALA A 298 35.82 1.93 -9.13
N HIS A 299 35.09 2.16 -8.04
CA HIS A 299 33.98 1.36 -7.51
C HIS A 299 32.91 2.26 -6.89
N MET A 300 32.04 2.81 -7.75
CA MET A 300 30.94 3.68 -7.32
C MET A 300 29.91 2.97 -6.44
N ASP A 301 29.70 1.67 -6.62
CA ASP A 301 28.84 0.81 -5.80
C ASP A 301 29.28 0.77 -4.34
N LEU A 302 30.58 0.54 -4.08
CA LEU A 302 31.15 0.53 -2.73
C LEU A 302 31.02 1.91 -2.06
N ALA A 303 31.27 2.99 -2.79
CA ALA A 303 31.13 4.34 -2.25
C ALA A 303 29.68 4.66 -1.84
N LEU A 304 28.69 4.14 -2.57
CA LEU A 304 27.27 4.31 -2.25
C LEU A 304 26.85 3.51 -1.01
N GLU A 305 27.40 2.32 -0.81
CA GLU A 305 27.15 1.49 0.37
C GLU A 305 27.62 2.18 1.66
N ILE A 306 28.85 2.70 1.69
CA ILE A 306 29.35 3.50 2.83
C ILE A 306 28.43 4.68 3.13
N LYS A 307 27.97 5.40 2.10
CA LYS A 307 27.06 6.54 2.28
C LYS A 307 25.70 6.11 2.83
N SER A 308 25.17 4.98 2.36
CA SER A 308 23.94 4.40 2.87
C SER A 308 24.07 4.08 4.35
N ASP A 309 25.10 3.32 4.75
CA ASP A 309 25.31 2.91 6.14
C ASP A 309 25.58 4.11 7.06
N ALA A 310 26.37 5.09 6.61
CA ALA A 310 26.62 6.31 7.38
C ALA A 310 25.33 7.14 7.55
N SER A 311 24.46 7.20 6.53
CA SER A 311 23.17 7.88 6.63
C SER A 311 22.20 7.16 7.58
N LYS A 312 22.17 5.82 7.56
CA LYS A 312 21.39 4.99 8.50
C LYS A 312 21.87 5.19 9.94
N LEU A 313 23.18 5.26 10.18
CA LEU A 313 23.74 5.54 11.50
C LEU A 313 23.31 6.91 12.05
N LEU A 314 23.32 7.97 11.22
CA LEU A 314 22.84 9.29 11.66
C LEU A 314 21.35 9.29 11.99
N LEU A 315 20.53 8.59 11.21
CA LEU A 315 19.10 8.42 11.48
C LEU A 315 18.88 7.64 12.79
N ALA A 316 19.61 6.55 13.01
CA ALA A 316 19.55 5.75 14.25
C ALA A 316 19.98 6.56 15.48
N VAL A 317 20.96 7.46 15.35
CA VAL A 317 21.30 8.40 16.42
C VAL A 317 20.08 9.24 16.76
N MET A 318 19.31 9.79 15.81
CA MET A 318 18.16 10.67 16.09
C MET A 318 16.84 9.93 16.34
N GLU A 319 16.85 8.60 16.37
CA GLU A 319 15.66 7.77 16.48
C GLU A 319 14.93 7.92 17.83
N SER A 320 13.60 7.99 17.77
CA SER A 320 12.69 8.01 18.94
C SER A 320 12.95 9.10 19.98
N ARG A 321 13.46 10.27 19.58
CA ARG A 321 13.75 11.38 20.51
C ARG A 321 12.76 12.53 20.47
N HIS A 322 12.49 13.07 21.65
CA HIS A 322 11.65 14.26 21.86
C HIS A 322 12.47 15.52 22.11
N ASP A 323 13.72 15.36 22.53
CA ASP A 323 14.69 16.42 22.77
C ASP A 323 15.45 16.79 21.48
N ALA A 324 15.74 18.08 21.32
CA ALA A 324 16.45 18.63 20.16
C ALA A 324 17.98 18.42 20.25
N ASP A 325 18.48 18.03 21.42
CA ASP A 325 19.89 17.94 21.82
C ASP A 325 20.84 17.38 20.74
N ASN A 326 20.56 16.19 20.23
CA ASN A 326 21.45 15.59 19.23
C ASN A 326 21.22 16.12 17.82
N ALA A 327 20.01 16.56 17.48
CA ALA A 327 19.74 17.21 16.20
C ALA A 327 20.51 18.54 16.13
N GLU A 328 20.50 19.33 17.21
CA GLU A 328 21.27 20.56 17.36
C GLU A 328 22.78 20.30 17.26
N ARG A 329 23.31 19.25 17.92
CA ARG A 329 24.72 18.87 17.80
C ARG A 329 25.11 18.50 16.38
N VAL A 330 24.27 17.75 15.67
CA VAL A 330 24.50 17.41 14.25
C VAL A 330 24.52 18.68 13.39
N LEU A 331 23.54 19.58 13.57
CA LEU A 331 23.47 20.86 12.84
C LEU A 331 24.66 21.78 13.15
N MET A 332 25.06 21.87 14.41
CA MET A 332 26.22 22.66 14.85
C MET A 332 27.50 22.13 14.20
N ASN A 333 27.72 20.82 14.22
CA ASN A 333 28.87 20.19 13.57
C ASN A 333 28.85 20.38 12.05
N MET A 334 27.68 20.28 11.41
CA MET A 334 27.54 20.59 9.98
C MET A 334 27.84 22.06 9.67
N SER A 335 27.49 22.99 10.56
CA SER A 335 27.76 24.43 10.39
C SER A 335 29.25 24.77 10.36
N HIS A 336 30.07 23.97 11.05
CA HIS A 336 31.54 24.10 11.05
C HIS A 336 32.19 23.60 9.75
N MET A 337 31.44 22.92 8.88
CA MET A 337 31.89 22.50 7.56
C MET A 337 31.66 23.60 6.51
N THR A 338 32.46 23.58 5.45
CA THR A 338 32.61 24.67 4.45
C THR A 338 31.32 25.22 3.83
N SER A 339 30.21 24.48 3.87
CA SER A 339 28.94 24.85 3.24
C SER A 339 27.70 24.73 4.16
N GLY A 340 27.87 24.37 5.44
CA GLY A 340 26.75 24.22 6.38
C GLY A 340 25.68 23.19 5.96
N PRO A 341 24.44 23.30 6.47
CA PRO A 341 23.31 22.42 6.14
C PRO A 341 22.96 22.37 4.64
N LYS A 342 23.36 23.38 3.85
CA LYS A 342 23.16 23.44 2.38
C LYS A 342 23.81 22.26 1.65
N GLN A 343 24.84 21.66 2.24
CA GLN A 343 25.52 20.50 1.66
C GLN A 343 24.60 19.27 1.60
N LEU A 344 23.59 19.15 2.47
CA LEU A 344 22.58 18.10 2.40
C LEU A 344 21.77 18.19 1.10
N ILE A 345 21.32 19.38 0.72
CA ILE A 345 20.57 19.61 -0.52
C ILE A 345 21.42 19.27 -1.74
N HIS A 346 22.71 19.63 -1.71
CA HIS A 346 23.66 19.25 -2.76
C HIS A 346 23.81 17.72 -2.84
N ALA A 347 23.96 17.03 -1.70
CA ALA A 347 24.08 15.57 -1.67
C ALA A 347 22.82 14.87 -2.22
N ILE A 348 21.63 15.35 -1.88
CA ILE A 348 20.34 14.86 -2.40
C ILE A 348 20.26 15.03 -3.92
N LYS A 349 20.64 16.21 -4.43
CA LYS A 349 20.71 16.49 -5.86
C LYS A 349 21.67 15.53 -6.58
N VAL A 350 22.89 15.38 -6.07
CA VAL A 350 23.93 14.52 -6.67
C VAL A 350 23.47 13.07 -6.70
N ALA A 351 22.87 12.55 -5.62
CA ALA A 351 22.34 11.20 -5.58
C ALA A 351 21.23 10.96 -6.64
N TYR A 352 20.33 11.94 -6.81
CA TYR A 352 19.29 11.89 -7.84
C TYR A 352 19.85 11.95 -9.27
N GLU A 353 20.85 12.80 -9.51
CA GLU A 353 21.55 12.90 -10.80
C GLU A 353 22.31 11.60 -11.13
N MET A 354 22.96 10.99 -10.15
CA MET A 354 23.63 9.69 -10.30
C MET A 354 22.65 8.61 -10.72
N ALA A 355 21.48 8.53 -10.07
CA ALA A 355 20.45 7.57 -10.41
C ALA A 355 19.83 7.75 -11.81
N THR A 356 19.70 9.00 -12.26
CA THR A 356 19.13 9.33 -13.58
C THR A 356 20.16 9.29 -14.71
N SER A 357 21.45 9.19 -14.37
CA SER A 357 22.54 9.14 -15.35
C SER A 357 22.54 7.83 -16.16
N GLN A 358 22.87 7.94 -17.46
CA GLN A 358 23.01 6.76 -18.33
C GLN A 358 24.15 5.83 -17.88
N ASN A 359 25.19 6.37 -17.24
CA ASN A 359 26.34 5.59 -16.76
C ASN A 359 25.93 4.56 -15.70
N PHE A 360 25.08 4.96 -14.74
CA PHE A 360 24.56 4.03 -13.74
C PHE A 360 23.63 2.99 -14.38
N ALA A 361 22.75 3.39 -15.30
CA ALA A 361 21.87 2.48 -16.03
C ALA A 361 22.64 1.41 -16.81
N VAL A 362 23.75 1.79 -17.46
CA VAL A 362 24.66 0.86 -18.15
C VAL A 362 25.36 -0.07 -17.16
N SER A 363 25.82 0.42 -16.01
CA SER A 363 26.43 -0.44 -14.97
C SER A 363 25.45 -1.48 -14.41
N LYS A 364 24.20 -1.04 -14.14
CA LYS A 364 23.10 -1.89 -13.65
C LYS A 364 22.76 -2.97 -14.67
N PHE A 365 22.66 -2.60 -15.95
CA PHE A 365 22.41 -3.55 -17.04
C PHE A 365 23.57 -4.54 -17.25
N ARG A 366 24.83 -4.08 -17.18
CA ARG A 366 26.03 -4.92 -17.32
C ARG A 366 26.09 -5.98 -16.22
N LYS A 367 25.77 -5.64 -14.97
CA LYS A 367 25.75 -6.58 -13.85
C LYS A 367 24.54 -7.53 -13.89
N GLN A 368 23.37 -7.06 -14.31
CA GLN A 368 22.22 -7.95 -14.56
C GLN A 368 22.52 -9.03 -15.60
N ILE A 369 23.27 -8.69 -16.66
CA ILE A 369 23.76 -9.68 -17.64
C ILE A 369 24.77 -10.63 -17.00
N LEU A 370 25.68 -10.13 -16.16
CA LEU A 370 26.66 -10.96 -15.47
C LEU A 370 26.00 -11.96 -14.52
N GLU A 371 25.03 -11.51 -13.72
CA GLU A 371 24.24 -12.34 -12.80
C GLU A 371 23.36 -13.35 -13.56
N ALA A 372 22.72 -12.93 -14.66
CA ALA A 372 21.98 -13.85 -15.53
C ALA A 372 22.90 -14.91 -16.14
N ASN A 373 24.14 -14.56 -16.50
CA ASN A 373 25.12 -15.51 -17.01
C ASN A 373 25.64 -16.46 -15.93
N ILE A 374 25.80 -16.02 -14.69
CA ILE A 374 26.19 -16.87 -13.55
C ILE A 374 25.06 -17.83 -13.18
N ASN A 375 23.82 -17.34 -13.12
CA ASN A 375 22.64 -18.17 -12.84
C ASN A 375 22.36 -19.18 -13.97
N ASN A 376 22.58 -18.78 -15.23
CA ASN A 376 22.55 -19.72 -16.35
C ASN A 376 23.71 -20.72 -16.30
N ALA A 377 24.90 -20.33 -15.84
CA ALA A 377 26.03 -21.24 -15.68
C ALA A 377 25.80 -22.28 -14.57
N SER A 378 25.05 -21.97 -13.51
CA SER A 378 24.62 -22.94 -12.50
C SER A 378 23.58 -23.94 -13.01
N ASP A 379 22.83 -23.62 -14.07
CA ASP A 379 21.84 -24.51 -14.70
C ASP A 379 22.40 -25.35 -15.88
N VAL A 380 23.59 -25.05 -16.40
CA VAL A 380 24.25 -25.89 -17.43
C VAL A 380 25.06 -27.03 -16.79
N LYS A 381 24.37 -27.90 -16.05
CA LYS A 381 24.75 -29.30 -15.85
C LYS A 381 23.65 -30.24 -16.33
N ARG A 382 23.05 -29.98 -17.50
CA ARG A 382 22.35 -30.98 -18.33
C ARG A 382 22.05 -30.44 -19.75
N GLY A 383 22.91 -30.79 -20.69
CA GLY A 383 22.52 -31.06 -22.09
C GLY A 383 22.41 -29.91 -23.10
N LYS A 384 23.30 -29.98 -24.11
CA LYS A 384 23.33 -29.35 -25.45
C LYS A 384 23.79 -27.88 -25.58
N PRO A 385 24.72 -27.57 -26.52
CA PRO A 385 25.20 -26.22 -26.75
C PRO A 385 24.26 -25.45 -27.69
N CYS A 386 23.73 -24.32 -27.23
CA CYS A 386 23.10 -23.32 -28.08
C CYS A 386 24.11 -22.19 -28.35
N LYS A 387 24.35 -21.90 -29.63
CA LYS A 387 25.24 -20.80 -30.07
C LYS A 387 24.58 -19.44 -29.78
N PRO A 388 25.25 -18.49 -29.10
CA PRO A 388 24.78 -17.11 -29.00
C PRO A 388 25.02 -16.36 -30.33
N PRO A 389 24.26 -15.30 -30.62
CA PRO A 389 24.53 -14.41 -31.75
C PRO A 389 25.75 -13.55 -31.46
N GLU A 390 26.66 -13.52 -32.43
CA GLU A 390 27.93 -12.79 -32.40
C GLU A 390 27.66 -11.29 -32.66
N ILE A 391 27.73 -10.48 -31.61
CA ILE A 391 27.82 -9.02 -31.72
C ILE A 391 29.19 -8.64 -31.17
N SER A 392 30.08 -8.26 -32.08
CA SER A 392 31.44 -7.81 -31.76
C SER A 392 31.43 -6.37 -31.26
N VAL A 393 31.76 -6.19 -29.98
CA VAL A 393 32.20 -4.91 -29.44
C VAL A 393 33.67 -5.08 -29.05
N GLN A 394 34.52 -4.18 -29.54
CA GLN A 394 35.97 -4.20 -29.36
C GLN A 394 36.32 -4.13 -27.87
N GLU A 395 36.94 -5.20 -27.35
CA GLU A 395 37.63 -5.21 -26.07
C GLU A 395 38.88 -4.33 -26.15
N ALA A 396 38.89 -3.25 -25.36
CA ALA A 396 40.14 -2.62 -24.94
C ALA A 396 40.71 -3.44 -23.78
N THR A 397 41.92 -3.97 -23.97
CA THR A 397 42.71 -4.72 -22.99
C THR A 397 42.76 -4.00 -21.65
N THR A 398 42.08 -4.56 -20.65
CA THR A 398 42.39 -4.37 -19.23
C THR A 398 42.66 -5.78 -18.70
N GLU A 399 43.88 -6.01 -18.24
CA GLU A 399 44.29 -7.29 -17.65
C GLU A 399 43.34 -7.64 -16.49
N LEU A 400 42.64 -8.76 -16.66
CA LEU A 400 41.69 -9.29 -15.70
C LEU A 400 42.47 -9.95 -14.55
N TYR A 401 42.89 -9.15 -13.58
CA TYR A 401 43.12 -9.67 -12.23
C TYR A 401 41.75 -10.13 -11.71
N VAL A 402 41.56 -11.43 -11.51
CA VAL A 402 40.37 -11.97 -10.84
C VAL A 402 40.55 -11.69 -9.35
N PRO A 403 39.86 -10.72 -8.74
CA PRO A 403 39.87 -10.61 -7.29
C PRO A 403 39.08 -11.79 -6.75
N LYS A 404 39.58 -12.40 -5.68
CA LYS A 404 38.85 -13.39 -4.89
C LYS A 404 37.43 -12.88 -4.64
N GLU A 405 36.46 -13.78 -4.80
CA GLU A 405 35.05 -13.60 -4.50
C GLU A 405 34.82 -12.79 -3.21
N ILE A 406 34.59 -11.49 -3.35
CA ILE A 406 33.86 -10.71 -2.34
C ILE A 406 32.41 -10.80 -2.77
N VAL A 407 31.74 -11.83 -2.28
CA VAL A 407 30.27 -11.93 -2.32
C VAL A 407 29.74 -10.93 -1.29
N SER A 408 29.80 -9.64 -1.60
CA SER A 408 28.91 -8.65 -0.99
C SER A 408 27.72 -8.48 -1.94
N SER A 409 26.60 -9.02 -1.48
CA SER A 409 25.27 -8.92 -2.04
C SER A 409 24.79 -7.46 -2.10
N THR A 410 23.87 -7.18 -3.04
CA THR A 410 23.09 -5.93 -3.24
C THR A 410 23.82 -4.71 -3.80
N ILE A 411 23.51 -4.35 -5.05
CA ILE A 411 23.81 -3.02 -5.61
C ILE A 411 22.94 -2.02 -4.86
N VAL A 412 23.55 -1.12 -4.09
CA VAL A 412 22.83 -0.01 -3.45
C VAL A 412 22.40 1.00 -4.53
N ASP A 413 21.10 1.30 -4.59
CA ASP A 413 20.58 2.27 -5.56
C ASP A 413 20.90 3.70 -5.06
N PRO A 414 21.51 4.58 -5.90
CA PRO A 414 21.73 5.97 -5.51
C PRO A 414 20.44 6.70 -5.11
N GLN A 415 19.27 6.28 -5.62
CA GLN A 415 17.99 6.85 -5.18
C GLN A 415 17.70 6.53 -3.71
N GLU A 416 18.04 5.34 -3.24
CA GLU A 416 17.85 4.95 -1.85
C GLU A 416 18.74 5.76 -0.91
N VAL A 417 20.02 5.95 -1.29
CA VAL A 417 20.95 6.82 -0.55
C VAL A 417 20.43 8.26 -0.50
N GLY A 418 19.95 8.78 -1.64
CA GLY A 418 19.35 10.11 -1.69
C GLY A 418 18.09 10.22 -0.83
N HIS A 419 17.30 9.15 -0.72
CA HIS A 419 16.12 9.08 0.12
C HIS A 419 16.48 9.13 1.61
N ASN A 420 17.49 8.36 2.04
CA ASN A 420 17.97 8.39 3.43
C ASN A 420 18.46 9.78 3.84
N ILE A 421 19.22 10.45 2.96
CA ILE A 421 19.69 11.82 3.21
C ILE A 421 18.52 12.82 3.21
N PHE A 422 17.51 12.64 2.36
CA PHE A 422 16.31 13.48 2.37
C PHE A 422 15.49 13.31 3.66
N ILE A 423 15.33 12.09 4.16
CA ILE A 423 14.68 11.81 5.44
C ILE A 423 15.46 12.50 6.58
N LEU A 424 16.79 12.37 6.58
CA LEU A 424 17.66 13.01 7.55
C LEU A 424 17.48 14.53 7.55
N ALA A 425 17.53 15.16 6.38
CA ALA A 425 17.32 16.60 6.23
C ALA A 425 15.92 17.02 6.70
N THR A 426 14.90 16.21 6.44
CA THR A 426 13.51 16.47 6.89
C THR A 426 13.37 16.38 8.41
N GLN A 427 14.10 15.47 9.07
CA GLN A 427 14.13 15.41 10.54
C GLN A 427 14.85 16.63 11.14
N LEU A 428 15.99 17.02 10.55
CA LEU A 428 16.78 18.15 11.02
C LEU A 428 16.10 19.51 10.79
N SER A 429 15.32 19.66 9.72
CA SER A 429 14.64 20.93 9.38
C SER A 429 13.57 21.35 10.38
N ARG A 430 13.20 20.47 11.32
CA ARG A 430 12.35 20.81 12.46
C ARG A 430 13.04 21.77 13.43
N HIS A 431 14.37 21.74 13.48
CA HIS A 431 15.20 22.51 14.39
C HIS A 431 15.99 23.61 13.66
N ASP A 432 15.92 23.67 12.32
CA ASP A 432 16.55 24.70 11.50
C ASP A 432 15.59 25.24 10.43
N GLU A 433 15.19 26.51 10.61
CA GLU A 433 14.28 27.20 9.70
C GLU A 433 14.89 27.40 8.30
N GLU A 434 16.22 27.64 8.23
CA GLU A 434 16.90 27.85 6.95
C GLU A 434 16.82 26.58 6.09
N LEU A 435 17.10 25.41 6.67
CA LEU A 435 16.97 24.12 6.00
C LEU A 435 15.52 23.81 5.60
N ARG A 436 14.53 24.16 6.43
CA ARG A 436 13.10 23.95 6.13
C ARG A 436 12.67 24.69 4.87
N VAL A 437 13.07 25.95 4.73
CA VAL A 437 12.77 26.77 3.55
C VAL A 437 13.46 26.20 2.29
N MET A 438 14.67 25.65 2.42
CA MET A 438 15.42 25.07 1.29
C MET A 438 14.93 23.71 0.82
N LEU A 439 14.32 22.92 1.70
CA LEU A 439 13.72 21.64 1.33
C LEU A 439 12.43 21.80 0.52
N ASP A 440 11.84 22.98 0.53
CA ASP A 440 10.65 23.25 -0.26
C ASP A 440 11.00 23.42 -1.75
N PRO A 441 10.52 22.54 -2.65
CA PRO A 441 10.84 22.62 -4.08
C PRO A 441 10.43 23.94 -4.73
N GLU A 442 9.43 24.66 -4.20
CA GLU A 442 8.97 25.93 -4.75
C GLU A 442 9.98 27.07 -4.57
N ASN A 443 10.80 27.01 -3.52
CA ASN A 443 11.80 28.04 -3.20
C ASN A 443 13.14 27.85 -3.94
N CYS A 444 13.30 26.74 -4.67
CA CYS A 444 14.54 26.39 -5.36
C CYS A 444 14.62 27.02 -6.76
N LEU A 445 15.69 27.81 -7.00
CA LEU A 445 15.98 28.42 -8.30
C LEU A 445 16.52 27.41 -9.34
N ASP A 446 17.20 26.35 -8.89
CA ASP A 446 17.76 25.32 -9.77
C ASP A 446 16.70 24.28 -10.16
N GLY A 447 16.49 24.11 -11.47
CA GLY A 447 15.49 23.19 -12.02
C GLY A 447 15.75 21.73 -11.68
N MET A 448 17.02 21.31 -11.57
CA MET A 448 17.38 19.93 -11.21
C MET A 448 17.10 19.65 -9.73
N THR A 449 17.54 20.55 -8.83
CA THR A 449 17.25 20.47 -7.39
C THR A 449 15.75 20.41 -7.12
N ARG A 450 14.97 21.28 -7.78
CA ARG A 450 13.50 21.27 -7.67
C ARG A 450 12.91 19.93 -8.09
N THR A 451 13.41 19.33 -9.18
CA THR A 451 12.94 18.03 -9.67
C THR A 451 13.27 16.91 -8.67
N ALA A 452 14.49 16.89 -8.14
CA ALA A 452 14.92 15.93 -7.13
C ALA A 452 14.10 16.05 -5.84
N LEU A 453 13.93 17.26 -5.29
CA LEU A 453 13.13 17.48 -4.09
C LEU A 453 11.65 17.13 -4.29
N THR A 454 11.09 17.45 -5.46
CA THR A 454 9.71 17.05 -5.80
C THR A 454 9.57 15.53 -5.85
N TYR A 455 10.58 14.82 -6.37
CA TYR A 455 10.61 13.37 -6.39
C TYR A 455 10.63 12.78 -4.98
N TYR A 456 11.58 13.19 -4.13
CA TYR A 456 11.70 12.63 -2.78
C TYR A 456 10.51 13.01 -1.89
N LYS A 457 9.98 14.24 -1.99
CA LYS A 457 8.76 14.67 -1.28
C LYS A 457 7.54 13.83 -1.67
N LYS A 458 7.42 13.41 -2.94
CA LYS A 458 6.32 12.54 -3.40
C LYS A 458 6.45 11.09 -2.92
N HIS A 459 7.68 10.59 -2.78
CA HIS A 459 7.96 9.20 -2.38
C HIS A 459 8.29 9.04 -0.90
N THR A 460 8.13 10.09 -0.08
CA THR A 460 8.33 10.02 1.37
C THR A 460 6.97 10.17 2.04
N ALA A 461 6.68 9.30 2.99
CA ALA A 461 5.52 9.42 3.86
C ALA A 461 5.98 9.66 5.31
N GLN A 462 5.14 10.32 6.07
CA GLN A 462 5.28 10.47 7.51
C GLN A 462 3.99 9.99 8.19
N ILE A 463 4.14 9.37 9.35
CA ILE A 463 3.05 8.92 10.22
C ILE A 463 3.39 9.21 11.69
N GLU A 464 2.37 9.23 12.54
CA GLU A 464 2.50 9.32 13.98
C GLU A 464 2.08 7.98 14.60
N ILE A 465 2.88 7.44 15.51
CA ILE A 465 2.58 6.18 16.18
C ILE A 465 2.68 6.34 17.68
N VAL A 466 1.99 5.46 18.41
CA VAL A 466 1.97 5.40 19.87
C VAL A 466 2.75 4.18 20.33
N ARG A 467 3.77 4.40 21.16
CA ARG A 467 4.57 3.33 21.75
C ARG A 467 3.90 2.74 22.99
N SER A 468 4.46 1.64 23.50
CA SER A 468 3.96 0.95 24.70
C SER A 468 3.97 1.82 25.97
N ASP A 469 4.81 2.87 26.00
CA ASP A 469 4.88 3.88 27.06
C ASP A 469 3.88 5.03 26.88
N ARG A 470 2.97 4.92 25.89
CA ARG A 470 1.96 5.93 25.49
C ARG A 470 2.54 7.24 24.95
N LYS A 471 3.83 7.29 24.65
CA LYS A 471 4.40 8.46 23.96
C LYS A 471 4.19 8.35 22.47
N MET A 472 3.96 9.50 21.84
CA MET A 472 3.83 9.63 20.40
C MET A 472 5.19 9.88 19.76
N GLU A 473 5.50 9.17 18.69
CA GLU A 473 6.68 9.42 17.86
C GLU A 473 6.29 9.52 16.39
N ARG A 474 7.11 10.25 15.62
CA ARG A 474 6.94 10.39 14.18
C ARG A 474 7.90 9.48 13.45
N VAL A 475 7.37 8.68 12.54
CA VAL A 475 8.15 7.81 11.67
C VAL A 475 8.06 8.35 10.24
N ILE A 476 9.22 8.51 9.61
CA ILE A 476 9.35 8.95 8.22
C ILE A 476 9.99 7.82 7.43
N PHE A 477 9.38 7.43 6.32
CA PHE A 477 9.80 6.26 5.55
C PHE A 477 9.56 6.44 4.04
N PRO A 478 10.29 5.70 3.19
CA PRO A 478 10.05 5.66 1.74
C PRO A 478 8.76 4.89 1.39
N ILE A 479 7.98 5.43 0.45
CA ILE A 479 6.81 4.75 -0.11
C ILE A 479 7.28 3.71 -1.12
N HIS A 480 6.98 2.44 -0.84
CA HIS A 480 7.30 1.36 -1.76
C HIS A 480 6.50 1.47 -3.08
N THR A 481 7.14 1.17 -4.21
CA THR A 481 6.55 1.30 -5.57
C THR A 481 5.25 0.52 -5.77
N ILE A 482 5.06 -0.58 -5.03
CA ILE A 482 3.83 -1.39 -5.11
C ILE A 482 2.58 -0.62 -4.71
N CYS A 483 2.72 0.38 -3.83
CA CYS A 483 1.64 1.20 -3.30
C CYS A 483 1.01 2.12 -4.37
N GLU A 484 1.71 2.39 -5.48
CA GLU A 484 1.18 3.17 -6.60
C GLU A 484 0.06 2.43 -7.36
N TYR A 485 -0.01 1.10 -7.23
CA TYR A 485 -0.98 0.27 -7.95
C TYR A 485 -2.34 0.16 -7.26
N LEU A 486 -2.56 0.84 -6.14
CA LEU A 486 -3.87 0.90 -5.51
C LEU A 486 -4.81 1.82 -6.30
N THR A 487 -5.95 1.29 -6.72
CA THR A 487 -6.90 2.02 -7.57
C THR A 487 -7.56 3.19 -6.82
N PRO A 488 -7.83 4.34 -7.50
CA PRO A 488 -8.48 5.48 -6.86
C PRO A 488 -9.92 5.19 -6.41
N GLU A 489 -10.59 4.26 -7.09
CA GLU A 489 -11.95 3.81 -6.74
C GLU A 489 -11.93 3.07 -5.39
N THR A 490 -11.00 2.12 -5.20
CA THR A 490 -10.82 1.42 -3.92
C THR A 490 -10.47 2.40 -2.80
N LYS A 491 -9.59 3.38 -3.06
CA LYS A 491 -9.28 4.46 -2.10
C LYS A 491 -10.54 5.20 -1.66
N GLN A 492 -11.33 5.69 -2.61
CA GLN A 492 -12.56 6.42 -2.30
C GLN A 492 -13.57 5.56 -1.54
N ASN A 493 -13.72 4.28 -1.92
CA ASN A 493 -14.64 3.37 -1.25
C ASN A 493 -14.25 3.12 0.20
N ILE A 494 -12.96 2.85 0.51
CA ILE A 494 -12.51 2.68 1.90
C ILE A 494 -12.78 3.95 2.71
N PHE A 495 -12.44 5.12 2.15
CA PHE A 495 -12.65 6.38 2.85
C PHE A 495 -14.13 6.61 3.22
N ALA A 496 -15.05 6.28 2.32
CA ALA A 496 -16.48 6.50 2.50
C ALA A 496 -17.20 5.39 3.30
N GLU A 497 -16.88 4.12 3.06
CA GLU A 497 -17.63 2.97 3.56
C GLU A 497 -17.17 2.47 4.94
N THR A 498 -15.94 2.77 5.36
CA THR A 498 -15.42 2.29 6.67
C THR A 498 -16.24 2.88 7.83
N GLU A 499 -16.72 2.00 8.71
CA GLU A 499 -17.50 2.32 9.89
C GLU A 499 -16.62 2.76 11.07
N ARG A 500 -17.24 3.46 12.02
CA ARG A 500 -16.57 3.88 13.26
C ARG A 500 -16.71 2.80 14.32
N ASP A 501 -15.64 2.60 15.09
CA ASP A 501 -15.69 1.80 16.30
C ASP A 501 -16.40 2.55 17.44
N ALA A 502 -16.55 1.86 18.58
CA ALA A 502 -17.20 2.41 19.78
C ALA A 502 -16.48 3.64 20.36
N GLN A 503 -15.23 3.89 19.97
CA GLN A 503 -14.43 5.05 20.40
C GLN A 503 -14.46 6.20 19.38
N GLY A 504 -15.19 6.03 18.27
CA GLY A 504 -15.33 7.06 17.23
C GLY A 504 -14.24 7.06 16.16
N SER A 505 -13.29 6.11 16.19
CA SER A 505 -12.22 5.97 15.19
C SER A 505 -12.60 4.96 14.11
N LYS A 506 -12.14 5.15 12.87
CA LYS A 506 -12.33 4.22 11.75
C LYS A 506 -11.18 3.22 11.57
N VAL A 507 -10.18 3.27 12.46
CA VAL A 507 -8.93 2.50 12.34
C VAL A 507 -9.15 0.99 12.45
N THR A 508 -10.02 0.55 13.35
CA THR A 508 -10.18 -0.88 13.65
C THR A 508 -10.61 -1.69 12.41
N GLU A 509 -11.67 -1.25 11.72
CA GLU A 509 -12.12 -1.94 10.50
C GLU A 509 -11.13 -1.75 9.34
N PHE A 510 -10.53 -0.58 9.19
CA PHE A 510 -9.50 -0.36 8.17
C PHE A 510 -8.32 -1.32 8.34
N PHE A 511 -7.88 -1.56 9.57
CA PHE A 511 -6.82 -2.51 9.88
C PHE A 511 -7.20 -3.96 9.49
N ASP A 512 -8.45 -4.37 9.67
CA ASP A 512 -8.88 -5.70 9.20
C ASP A 512 -8.86 -5.86 7.67
N GLN A 513 -8.95 -4.74 6.93
CA GLN A 513 -9.00 -4.74 5.47
C GLN A 513 -7.62 -4.71 4.78
N TRP A 514 -6.54 -4.30 5.48
CA TRP A 514 -5.22 -4.09 4.86
C TRP A 514 -4.69 -5.30 4.05
N PRO A 515 -4.87 -6.59 4.45
CA PRO A 515 -4.34 -7.71 3.68
C PRO A 515 -4.99 -7.81 2.28
N LYS A 516 -6.30 -7.51 2.18
CA LYS A 516 -7.02 -7.49 0.91
C LYS A 516 -6.50 -6.40 -0.02
N LEU A 517 -6.18 -5.23 0.55
CA LEU A 517 -5.62 -4.10 -0.20
C LEU A 517 -4.21 -4.40 -0.71
N PHE A 518 -3.39 -5.07 0.10
CA PHE A 518 -2.05 -5.48 -0.31
C PHE A 518 -2.09 -6.51 -1.45
N GLU A 519 -2.99 -7.49 -1.38
CA GLU A 519 -3.22 -8.44 -2.47
C GLU A 519 -3.78 -7.76 -3.73
N GLU A 520 -4.65 -6.75 -3.60
CA GLU A 520 -5.09 -5.94 -4.74
C GLU A 520 -3.90 -5.22 -5.41
N MET A 521 -3.00 -4.61 -4.65
CA MET A 521 -1.82 -3.94 -5.20
C MET A 521 -0.89 -4.91 -5.95
N LYS A 522 -0.61 -6.09 -5.38
CA LYS A 522 0.15 -7.15 -6.04
C LYS A 522 -0.52 -7.60 -7.34
N TRP A 523 -1.84 -7.77 -7.28
CA TRP A 523 -2.64 -8.15 -8.44
C TRP A 523 -2.59 -7.09 -9.54
N GLN A 524 -2.78 -5.81 -9.20
CA GLN A 524 -2.74 -4.70 -10.15
C GLN A 524 -1.37 -4.56 -10.82
N LYS A 525 -0.27 -4.77 -10.06
CA LYS A 525 1.09 -4.87 -10.63
C LYS A 525 1.17 -6.00 -11.67
N LYS A 526 0.77 -7.22 -11.30
CA LYS A 526 0.75 -8.39 -12.20
C LYS A 526 -0.16 -8.19 -13.42
N LEU A 527 -1.25 -7.45 -13.25
CA LEU A 527 -2.19 -7.12 -14.32
C LEU A 527 -1.56 -6.18 -15.35
N GLN A 528 -0.72 -5.23 -14.94
CA GLN A 528 -0.01 -4.33 -15.86
C GLN A 528 0.99 -5.07 -16.75
N ASP A 529 1.62 -6.13 -16.24
CA ASP A 529 2.49 -7.00 -17.06
C ASP A 529 1.71 -7.68 -18.20
N ARG A 530 0.38 -7.87 -18.04
CA ARG A 530 -0.52 -8.43 -19.04
C ARG A 530 -1.20 -7.35 -19.88
N LYS A 531 -0.49 -6.81 -20.88
CA LYS A 531 -0.92 -5.66 -21.72
C LYS A 531 -2.37 -5.71 -22.23
N TYR A 532 -2.84 -6.85 -22.77
CA TYR A 532 -4.21 -6.97 -23.30
C TYR A 532 -5.29 -6.90 -22.21
N LEU A 533 -5.07 -7.62 -21.10
CA LEU A 533 -5.99 -7.65 -19.97
C LEU A 533 -5.99 -6.31 -19.23
N SER A 534 -4.81 -5.69 -19.06
CA SER A 534 -4.66 -4.33 -18.50
C SER A 534 -5.45 -3.29 -19.31
N ASN A 535 -5.39 -3.34 -20.64
CA ASN A 535 -6.12 -2.39 -21.48
C ASN A 535 -7.65 -2.59 -21.40
N CYS A 536 -8.12 -3.83 -21.26
CA CYS A 536 -9.55 -4.12 -21.09
C CYS A 536 -10.08 -3.67 -19.72
N THR A 537 -9.31 -3.91 -18.65
CA THR A 537 -9.64 -3.56 -17.25
C THR A 537 -9.64 -2.05 -17.02
N LYS A 538 -8.66 -1.31 -17.57
CA LYS A 538 -8.63 0.17 -17.51
C LYS A 538 -9.87 0.85 -18.09
N ARG A 539 -10.65 0.16 -18.90
CA ARG A 539 -11.85 0.67 -19.59
C ARG A 539 -13.15 0.07 -19.04
N LEU A 540 -13.15 -0.47 -17.82
CA LEU A 540 -14.30 -1.12 -17.19
C LEU A 540 -15.60 -0.30 -17.30
N ILE A 541 -15.54 0.98 -16.92
CA ILE A 541 -16.68 1.91 -16.95
C ILE A 541 -17.23 2.09 -18.37
N LEU A 542 -16.38 2.09 -19.39
CA LEU A 542 -16.82 2.21 -20.79
C LEU A 542 -17.65 0.98 -21.20
N TRP A 543 -17.16 -0.23 -20.90
CA TRP A 543 -17.85 -1.47 -21.25
C TRP A 543 -19.21 -1.58 -20.56
N ALA A 544 -19.30 -1.15 -19.30
CA ALA A 544 -20.55 -1.06 -18.56
C ALA A 544 -21.56 -0.11 -19.25
N ARG A 545 -21.11 1.10 -19.62
CA ARG A 545 -21.98 2.10 -20.28
C ARG A 545 -22.41 1.68 -21.69
N LEU A 546 -21.52 1.07 -22.47
CA LEU A 546 -21.86 0.51 -23.78
C LEU A 546 -22.95 -0.57 -23.65
N SER A 547 -22.87 -1.40 -22.61
CA SER A 547 -23.87 -2.43 -22.31
C SER A 547 -25.26 -1.80 -22.11
N PHE A 548 -25.32 -0.71 -21.36
CA PHE A 548 -26.56 0.03 -21.14
C PHE A 548 -27.09 0.66 -22.44
N PHE A 549 -26.22 1.27 -23.26
CA PHE A 549 -26.63 1.87 -24.52
C PHE A 549 -27.20 0.86 -25.52
N PHE A 550 -26.54 -0.29 -25.69
CA PHE A 550 -27.05 -1.34 -26.56
C PHE A 550 -28.40 -1.86 -26.06
N ALA A 551 -28.60 -1.96 -24.74
CA ALA A 551 -29.90 -2.34 -24.17
C ALA A 551 -30.98 -1.30 -24.50
N VAL A 552 -30.73 0.00 -24.31
CA VAL A 552 -31.66 1.08 -24.66
C VAL A 552 -31.95 1.11 -26.17
N LEU A 553 -30.93 0.90 -26.99
CA LEU A 553 -31.04 0.88 -28.44
C LEU A 553 -31.89 -0.30 -28.93
N ALA A 554 -31.63 -1.52 -28.45
CA ALA A 554 -32.40 -2.71 -28.81
C ALA A 554 -33.87 -2.54 -28.43
N ASN A 555 -34.15 -2.06 -27.22
CA ASN A 555 -35.52 -1.81 -26.74
C ASN A 555 -36.21 -0.67 -27.50
N SER A 556 -35.49 0.38 -27.90
CA SER A 556 -36.03 1.44 -28.76
C SER A 556 -36.44 0.90 -30.14
N ILE A 557 -35.62 0.04 -30.75
CA ILE A 557 -35.94 -0.60 -32.03
C ILE A 557 -37.19 -1.48 -31.89
N ILE A 558 -37.26 -2.28 -30.82
CA ILE A 558 -38.43 -3.13 -30.55
C ILE A 558 -39.68 -2.29 -30.33
N ALA A 559 -39.60 -1.22 -29.53
CA ALA A 559 -40.76 -0.39 -29.21
C ALA A 559 -41.35 0.33 -30.44
N ILE A 560 -40.50 0.72 -31.41
CA ILE A 560 -40.94 1.45 -32.61
C ILE A 560 -41.45 0.51 -33.71
N PHE A 561 -40.81 -0.65 -33.88
CA PHE A 561 -41.01 -1.49 -35.06
C PHE A 561 -41.69 -2.85 -34.78
N TYR A 562 -42.12 -3.12 -33.54
CA TYR A 562 -42.88 -4.33 -33.20
C TYR A 562 -44.40 -4.13 -33.39
N PRO A 563 -45.13 -5.09 -33.99
CA PRO A 563 -44.66 -6.35 -34.57
C PRO A 563 -43.91 -6.12 -35.88
N PHE A 564 -42.86 -6.93 -36.12
CA PHE A 564 -41.97 -6.79 -37.29
C PHE A 564 -42.70 -7.18 -38.58
N SER A 565 -43.49 -6.26 -39.14
CA SER A 565 -44.14 -6.42 -40.44
C SER A 565 -43.13 -6.15 -41.55
N LYS A 566 -43.24 -6.88 -42.67
CA LYS A 566 -42.31 -6.74 -43.81
C LYS A 566 -42.50 -5.44 -44.61
N ASN A 567 -43.60 -4.71 -44.41
CA ASN A 567 -43.97 -3.55 -45.22
C ASN A 567 -44.05 -2.27 -44.38
N ILE A 568 -42.90 -1.80 -43.89
CA ILE A 568 -42.79 -0.45 -43.35
C ILE A 568 -42.31 0.44 -44.50
N GLU A 569 -43.23 0.80 -45.40
CA GLU A 569 -43.00 1.80 -46.45
C GLU A 569 -43.08 3.21 -45.86
N THR A 570 -42.19 3.54 -44.92
CA THR A 570 -42.04 4.94 -44.49
C THR A 570 -40.96 5.59 -45.36
N GLU A 571 -41.32 6.67 -46.07
CA GLU A 571 -40.41 7.39 -46.96
C GLU A 571 -39.09 7.80 -46.29
N LEU A 572 -39.07 7.91 -44.95
CA LEU A 572 -37.89 8.27 -44.14
C LEU A 572 -36.79 7.18 -44.08
N PHE A 573 -37.12 5.90 -44.26
CA PHE A 573 -36.16 4.78 -44.11
C PHE A 573 -35.67 4.19 -45.43
N THR A 574 -35.86 4.89 -46.54
CA THR A 574 -35.38 4.42 -47.84
C THR A 574 -33.85 4.63 -47.97
N PRO A 575 -33.13 3.71 -48.64
CA PRO A 575 -31.68 3.82 -48.85
C PRO A 575 -31.23 5.09 -49.58
N ASN A 576 -32.17 5.75 -50.29
CA ASN A 576 -31.93 6.93 -51.11
C ASN A 576 -32.03 8.24 -50.34
N ASN A 577 -32.35 8.22 -49.05
CA ASN A 577 -32.45 9.44 -48.24
C ASN A 577 -31.07 9.99 -47.85
N PRO A 578 -30.62 11.13 -48.40
CA PRO A 578 -29.31 11.70 -48.09
C PRO A 578 -29.20 12.16 -46.63
N LEU A 579 -30.34 12.40 -45.96
CA LEU A 579 -30.39 12.83 -44.56
C LEU A 579 -29.80 11.81 -43.60
N ILE A 580 -29.99 10.50 -43.83
CA ILE A 580 -29.45 9.45 -42.94
C ILE A 580 -27.92 9.43 -42.98
N TYR A 581 -27.34 9.53 -44.18
CA TYR A 581 -25.88 9.59 -44.36
C TYR A 581 -25.29 10.90 -43.85
N ALA A 582 -26.00 12.02 -44.00
CA ALA A 582 -25.60 13.30 -43.42
C ALA A 582 -25.62 13.26 -41.88
N LEU A 583 -26.64 12.64 -41.28
CA LEU A 583 -26.75 12.44 -39.83
C LEU A 583 -25.65 11.51 -39.29
N THR A 584 -25.34 10.40 -39.97
CA THR A 584 -24.24 9.53 -39.54
C THR A 584 -22.90 10.24 -39.63
N LEU A 585 -22.62 10.97 -40.72
CA LEU A 585 -21.39 11.76 -40.85
C LEU A 585 -21.29 12.88 -39.80
N ALA A 586 -22.39 13.59 -39.54
CA ALA A 586 -22.44 14.63 -38.51
C ALA A 586 -22.17 14.05 -37.11
N SER A 587 -22.73 12.88 -36.77
CA SER A 587 -22.48 12.22 -35.49
C SER A 587 -21.02 11.79 -35.31
N VAL A 588 -20.37 11.31 -36.37
CA VAL A 588 -18.95 10.92 -36.36
C VAL A 588 -18.05 12.14 -36.24
N LEU A 589 -18.38 13.24 -36.93
CA LEU A 589 -17.67 14.51 -36.79
C LEU A 589 -17.81 15.07 -35.38
N PHE A 590 -19.00 15.01 -34.79
CA PHE A 590 -19.25 15.41 -33.40
C PHE A 590 -18.44 14.56 -32.41
N LEU A 591 -18.41 13.23 -32.57
CA LEU A 591 -17.57 12.39 -31.71
C LEU A 591 -16.08 12.74 -31.86
N ARG A 592 -15.62 13.04 -33.09
CA ARG A 592 -14.22 13.40 -33.37
C ARG A 592 -13.83 14.75 -32.76
N THR A 593 -14.72 15.75 -32.76
CA THR A 593 -14.43 17.06 -32.13
C THR A 593 -14.37 16.96 -30.62
N GLN A 594 -15.14 16.04 -30.03
CA GLN A 594 -15.15 15.77 -28.59
C GLN A 594 -14.08 14.77 -28.15
N TRP A 595 -13.40 14.11 -29.09
CA TRP A 595 -12.36 13.12 -28.80
C TRP A 595 -11.07 13.82 -28.37
N SER A 596 -10.79 13.79 -27.08
CA SER A 596 -9.51 14.22 -26.52
C SER A 596 -8.69 13.00 -26.09
N ASP A 597 -7.47 12.87 -26.58
CA ASP A 597 -6.55 11.77 -26.22
C ASP A 597 -6.20 11.76 -24.71
N LYS A 598 -6.46 12.87 -24.01
CA LYS A 598 -6.28 13.00 -22.56
C LYS A 598 -7.58 12.74 -21.77
N ALA A 599 -8.73 12.71 -22.42
CA ALA A 599 -9.99 12.35 -21.77
C ALA A 599 -9.98 10.82 -21.57
N SER A 600 -9.71 10.39 -20.34
CA SER A 600 -9.84 8.99 -19.95
C SER A 600 -11.18 8.45 -20.45
N LEU A 601 -11.10 7.46 -21.34
CA LEU A 601 -12.20 6.84 -22.07
C LEU A 601 -13.40 6.58 -21.15
N GLY A 602 -14.41 7.47 -21.20
CA GLY A 602 -15.65 7.31 -20.44
C GLY A 602 -15.84 8.16 -19.18
N ARG A 603 -15.00 9.16 -18.85
CA ARG A 603 -15.31 10.08 -17.73
C ARG A 603 -16.09 11.34 -18.11
N SER A 604 -15.86 11.91 -19.29
CA SER A 604 -16.59 13.12 -19.70
C SER A 604 -17.98 12.78 -20.24
N HIS A 605 -18.99 13.51 -19.75
CA HIS A 605 -20.38 13.39 -20.19
C HIS A 605 -20.54 13.66 -21.70
N GLU A 606 -19.71 14.54 -22.26
CA GLU A 606 -19.78 14.94 -23.68
C GLU A 606 -19.39 13.81 -24.65
N VAL A 607 -18.32 13.07 -24.35
CA VAL A 607 -17.90 11.90 -25.15
C VAL A 607 -18.94 10.78 -25.08
N TYR A 608 -19.59 10.64 -23.93
CA TYR A 608 -20.68 9.67 -23.72
C TYR A 608 -21.86 9.93 -24.66
N TRP A 609 -22.36 11.17 -24.75
CA TRP A 609 -23.41 11.54 -25.70
C TRP A 609 -22.97 11.43 -27.16
N GLY A 610 -21.69 11.69 -27.44
CA GLY A 610 -21.09 11.45 -28.75
C GLY A 610 -21.17 9.98 -29.17
N ILE A 611 -20.80 9.05 -28.29
CA ILE A 611 -20.87 7.60 -28.56
C ILE A 611 -22.33 7.16 -28.77
N ALA A 612 -23.25 7.61 -27.91
CA ALA A 612 -24.68 7.29 -28.05
C ALA A 612 -25.26 7.76 -29.39
N SER A 613 -24.91 8.99 -29.81
CA SER A 613 -25.35 9.58 -31.07
C SER A 613 -24.84 8.80 -32.29
N VAL A 614 -23.58 8.33 -32.23
CA VAL A 614 -23.01 7.45 -33.26
C VAL A 614 -23.73 6.10 -33.28
N MET A 615 -23.97 5.47 -32.12
CA MET A 615 -24.69 4.19 -32.05
C MET A 615 -26.11 4.28 -32.62
N PHE A 616 -26.85 5.34 -32.30
CA PHE A 616 -28.21 5.53 -32.79
C PHE A 616 -28.24 5.81 -34.31
N SER A 617 -27.40 6.71 -34.80
CA SER A 617 -27.37 7.06 -36.23
C SER A 617 -26.91 5.90 -37.12
N PHE A 618 -25.92 5.10 -36.68
CA PHE A 618 -25.51 3.87 -37.38
C PHE A 618 -26.60 2.80 -37.37
N SER A 619 -27.38 2.71 -36.29
CA SER A 619 -28.51 1.77 -36.22
C SER A 619 -29.63 2.16 -37.18
N MET A 620 -29.93 3.45 -37.30
CA MET A 620 -30.87 3.98 -38.29
C MET A 620 -30.39 3.72 -39.73
N LEU A 621 -29.08 3.85 -39.97
CA LEU A 621 -28.47 3.49 -41.25
C LEU A 621 -28.60 1.98 -41.54
N PHE A 622 -28.34 1.10 -40.57
CA PHE A 622 -28.50 -0.34 -40.75
C PHE A 622 -29.96 -0.75 -40.96
N ILE A 623 -30.91 -0.10 -40.29
CA ILE A 623 -32.34 -0.33 -40.53
C ILE A 623 -32.70 0.01 -41.98
N ALA A 624 -32.21 1.14 -42.51
CA ALA A 624 -32.47 1.54 -43.90
C ALA A 624 -31.79 0.63 -44.94
N LEU A 625 -30.63 0.05 -44.64
CA LEU A 625 -29.87 -0.80 -45.56
C LEU A 625 -30.24 -2.28 -45.51
N LEU A 626 -30.42 -2.83 -44.31
CA LEU A 626 -30.55 -4.27 -44.04
C LEU A 626 -31.95 -4.66 -43.54
N GLY A 627 -32.76 -3.68 -43.15
CA GLY A 627 -34.05 -3.89 -42.48
C GLY A 627 -33.93 -4.02 -40.96
N VAL A 628 -35.09 -4.01 -40.29
CA VAL A 628 -35.19 -3.98 -38.82
C VAL A 628 -34.68 -5.27 -38.18
N VAL A 629 -35.14 -6.44 -38.67
CA VAL A 629 -34.84 -7.74 -38.04
C VAL A 629 -33.34 -8.06 -38.06
N PRO A 630 -32.60 -7.96 -39.20
CA PRO A 630 -31.16 -8.20 -39.21
C PRO A 630 -30.39 -7.20 -38.34
N THR A 631 -30.80 -5.94 -38.31
CA THR A 631 -30.17 -4.91 -37.48
C THR A 631 -30.30 -5.25 -35.99
N LEU A 632 -31.47 -5.73 -35.55
CA LEU A 632 -31.70 -6.14 -34.17
C LEU A 632 -30.81 -7.33 -33.76
N TYR A 633 -30.61 -8.31 -34.65
CA TYR A 633 -29.67 -9.41 -34.41
C TYR A 633 -28.22 -8.92 -34.29
N ILE A 634 -27.78 -7.98 -35.14
CA ILE A 634 -26.44 -7.38 -35.06
C ILE A 634 -26.25 -6.67 -33.72
N VAL A 635 -27.21 -5.82 -33.32
CA VAL A 635 -27.18 -5.11 -32.03
C VAL A 635 -27.15 -6.10 -30.87
N GLY A 636 -27.95 -7.17 -30.92
CA GLY A 636 -27.96 -8.23 -29.91
C GLY A 636 -26.64 -9.01 -29.79
N ILE A 637 -26.00 -9.34 -30.91
CA ILE A 637 -24.67 -9.99 -30.92
C ILE A 637 -23.61 -9.05 -30.35
N LEU A 638 -23.59 -7.78 -30.78
CA LEU A 638 -22.66 -6.78 -30.25
C LEU A 638 -22.84 -6.57 -28.75
N GLN A 639 -24.09 -6.58 -28.27
CA GLN A 639 -24.40 -6.51 -26.84
C GLN A 639 -23.84 -7.71 -26.07
N LEU A 640 -24.03 -8.92 -26.58
CA LEU A 640 -23.52 -10.14 -25.95
C LEU A 640 -21.99 -10.11 -25.87
N ILE A 641 -21.31 -9.77 -26.98
CA ILE A 641 -19.84 -9.65 -27.02
C ILE A 641 -19.36 -8.59 -26.03
N ASN A 642 -19.98 -7.41 -26.03
CA ASN A 642 -19.65 -6.32 -25.10
C ASN A 642 -19.79 -6.78 -23.64
N LYS A 643 -20.85 -7.52 -23.30
CA LYS A 643 -21.05 -8.02 -21.95
C LYS A 643 -20.03 -9.08 -21.54
N VAL A 644 -19.62 -9.96 -22.45
CA VAL A 644 -18.53 -10.92 -22.20
C VAL A 644 -17.22 -10.18 -21.90
N ILE A 645 -16.88 -9.16 -22.69
CA ILE A 645 -15.69 -8.32 -22.45
C ILE A 645 -15.79 -7.62 -21.09
N HIS A 646 -16.96 -7.07 -20.76
CA HIS A 646 -17.22 -6.44 -19.46
C HIS A 646 -17.02 -7.43 -18.30
N LEU A 647 -17.55 -8.64 -18.40
CA LEU A 647 -17.40 -9.67 -17.36
C LEU A 647 -15.93 -10.07 -17.16
N ILE A 648 -15.18 -10.30 -18.25
CA ILE A 648 -13.75 -10.60 -18.18
C ILE A 648 -12.97 -9.43 -17.58
N SER A 649 -13.32 -8.20 -17.94
CA SER A 649 -12.75 -6.97 -17.38
C SER A 649 -13.04 -6.83 -15.88
N TYR A 650 -14.27 -7.12 -15.43
CA TYR A 650 -14.65 -7.09 -14.02
C TYR A 650 -13.86 -8.11 -13.19
N ILE A 651 -13.85 -9.38 -13.62
CA ILE A 651 -13.10 -10.47 -12.97
C ILE A 651 -11.60 -10.16 -12.96
N GLY A 652 -11.10 -9.59 -14.05
CA GLY A 652 -9.71 -9.15 -14.19
C GLY A 652 -9.36 -7.98 -13.26
N ASN A 653 -10.27 -7.04 -13.00
CA ASN A 653 -10.02 -5.92 -12.09
C ASN A 653 -9.98 -6.35 -10.62
N ARG A 654 -10.86 -7.28 -10.23
CA ARG A 654 -10.95 -7.83 -8.86
C ARG A 654 -9.87 -8.85 -8.48
N GLY A 655 -9.07 -9.32 -9.45
CA GLY A 655 -8.04 -10.32 -9.18
C GLY A 655 -8.54 -11.76 -9.00
N LEU A 656 -9.74 -12.04 -9.49
CA LEU A 656 -10.37 -13.35 -9.38
C LEU A 656 -9.86 -14.36 -10.44
N ILE A 657 -9.01 -13.93 -11.38
CA ILE A 657 -8.60 -14.76 -12.53
C ILE A 657 -7.66 -15.92 -12.14
N ASP A 658 -6.85 -15.75 -11.10
CA ASP A 658 -5.91 -16.78 -10.65
C ASP A 658 -6.51 -17.66 -9.54
N LYS A 659 -7.71 -17.31 -9.05
CA LYS A 659 -8.46 -18.06 -8.02
C LYS A 659 -9.28 -19.21 -8.62
N THR A 660 -9.67 -20.14 -7.76
CA THR A 660 -10.50 -21.30 -8.14
C THR A 660 -11.91 -20.89 -8.58
N TRP A 661 -12.59 -21.71 -9.40
CA TRP A 661 -13.94 -21.40 -9.87
C TRP A 661 -14.97 -21.21 -8.75
N MET A 662 -14.81 -21.90 -7.62
CA MET A 662 -15.69 -21.76 -6.46
C MET A 662 -15.55 -20.36 -5.84
N GLU A 663 -14.32 -19.89 -5.65
CA GLU A 663 -14.04 -18.54 -5.13
C GLU A 663 -14.50 -17.42 -6.07
N ARG A 664 -14.51 -17.65 -7.39
CA ARG A 664 -15.01 -16.66 -8.36
C ARG A 664 -16.51 -16.42 -8.25
N ILE A 665 -17.28 -17.46 -7.95
CA ILE A 665 -18.75 -17.44 -7.92
C ILE A 665 -19.27 -17.03 -6.53
N GLU A 666 -18.40 -17.00 -5.51
CA GLU A 666 -18.73 -16.50 -4.18
C GLU A 666 -19.04 -14.99 -4.18
N ASP A 667 -18.46 -14.24 -5.12
CA ASP A 667 -18.73 -12.80 -5.27
C ASP A 667 -20.16 -12.55 -5.80
N LYS A 668 -20.95 -11.80 -5.02
CA LYS A 668 -22.36 -11.48 -5.33
C LYS A 668 -22.50 -10.66 -6.61
N ASP A 669 -21.53 -9.82 -6.94
CA ASP A 669 -21.59 -8.97 -8.13
C ASP A 669 -21.39 -9.77 -9.42
N VAL A 670 -20.62 -10.87 -9.34
CA VAL A 670 -20.43 -11.79 -10.48
C VAL A 670 -21.76 -12.43 -10.88
N TRP A 671 -22.61 -12.78 -9.90
CA TRP A 671 -23.96 -13.30 -10.16
C TRP A 671 -24.83 -12.31 -10.95
N TYR A 672 -24.77 -11.03 -10.61
CA TYR A 672 -25.49 -9.99 -11.35
C TYR A 672 -25.06 -9.95 -12.83
N HIS A 673 -23.76 -10.00 -13.09
CA HIS A 673 -23.23 -9.99 -14.45
C HIS A 673 -23.53 -11.27 -15.23
N LEU A 674 -23.53 -12.44 -14.57
CA LEU A 674 -23.92 -13.72 -15.17
C LEU A 674 -25.42 -13.78 -15.50
N LEU A 675 -26.27 -13.27 -14.62
CA LEU A 675 -27.71 -13.15 -14.89
C LEU A 675 -27.97 -12.25 -16.08
N TYR A 676 -27.32 -11.08 -16.14
CA TYR A 676 -27.43 -10.16 -17.27
C TYR A 676 -26.97 -10.82 -18.59
N LEU A 677 -25.84 -11.55 -18.57
CA LEU A 677 -25.36 -12.29 -19.73
C LEU A 677 -26.37 -13.34 -20.21
N SER A 678 -27.02 -14.03 -19.27
CA SER A 678 -28.06 -15.01 -19.56
C SER A 678 -29.27 -14.36 -20.25
N VAL A 679 -29.71 -13.19 -19.78
CA VAL A 679 -30.79 -12.40 -20.41
C VAL A 679 -30.40 -11.95 -21.83
N CYS A 680 -29.15 -11.52 -22.06
CA CYS A 680 -28.67 -11.21 -23.41
C CYS A 680 -28.73 -12.44 -24.34
N PHE A 681 -28.35 -13.61 -23.86
CA PHE A 681 -28.40 -14.85 -24.63
C PHE A 681 -29.84 -15.26 -24.98
N PHE A 682 -30.75 -15.25 -24.00
CA PHE A 682 -32.15 -15.58 -24.22
C PHE A 682 -32.89 -14.54 -25.08
N GLY A 683 -32.52 -13.26 -25.01
CA GLY A 683 -33.03 -12.22 -25.91
C GLY A 683 -32.62 -12.42 -27.37
N LEU A 684 -31.45 -13.05 -27.61
CA LEU A 684 -30.96 -13.33 -28.96
C LEU A 684 -31.56 -14.62 -29.56
N VAL A 685 -31.64 -15.69 -28.79
CA VAL A 685 -32.05 -17.03 -29.28
C VAL A 685 -33.55 -17.31 -29.04
N GLY A 686 -34.13 -16.78 -27.97
CA GLY A 686 -35.49 -17.05 -27.54
C GLY A 686 -36.52 -16.08 -28.13
N HIS A 687 -36.66 -14.90 -27.53
CA HIS A 687 -37.60 -13.87 -27.99
C HIS A 687 -37.08 -12.44 -27.73
N PRO A 688 -37.19 -11.50 -28.69
CA PRO A 688 -36.65 -10.15 -28.53
C PRO A 688 -37.19 -9.36 -27.34
N LEU A 689 -38.44 -9.59 -26.91
CA LEU A 689 -39.03 -8.88 -25.76
C LEU A 689 -38.29 -9.13 -24.44
N ILE A 690 -37.46 -10.18 -24.35
CA ILE A 690 -36.62 -10.44 -23.17
C ILE A 690 -35.59 -9.31 -22.95
N TYR A 691 -35.21 -8.57 -24.00
CA TYR A 691 -34.34 -7.40 -23.88
C TYR A 691 -34.92 -6.31 -22.96
N SER A 692 -36.22 -6.28 -22.71
CA SER A 692 -36.85 -5.34 -21.77
C SER A 692 -36.30 -5.44 -20.35
N LEU A 693 -35.90 -6.65 -19.92
CA LEU A 693 -35.30 -6.87 -18.61
C LEU A 693 -33.92 -6.20 -18.45
N LEU A 694 -33.21 -5.95 -19.56
CA LEU A 694 -31.91 -5.28 -19.50
C LEU A 694 -32.02 -3.80 -19.14
N LEU A 695 -33.20 -3.18 -19.29
CA LEU A 695 -33.41 -1.78 -18.90
C LEU A 695 -33.33 -1.56 -17.39
N PHE A 696 -33.58 -2.60 -16.58
CA PHE A 696 -33.45 -2.52 -15.12
C PHE A 696 -32.02 -2.24 -14.64
N ASP A 697 -31.02 -2.39 -15.51
CA ASP A 697 -29.63 -2.02 -15.25
C ASP A 697 -29.48 -0.54 -14.88
N ILE A 698 -30.42 0.33 -15.28
CA ILE A 698 -30.44 1.75 -14.86
C ILE A 698 -30.44 1.92 -13.33
N VAL A 699 -31.12 1.01 -12.62
CA VAL A 699 -31.20 1.02 -11.15
C VAL A 699 -29.85 0.65 -10.54
N ALA A 700 -29.12 -0.27 -11.19
CA ALA A 700 -27.80 -0.70 -10.76
C ALA A 700 -26.69 0.26 -11.19
N SER A 701 -26.90 1.11 -12.21
CA SER A 701 -25.91 2.09 -12.65
C SER A 701 -25.99 3.42 -11.91
N GLU A 702 -27.17 3.83 -11.48
CA GLU A 702 -27.42 5.16 -10.92
C GLU A 702 -27.63 5.10 -9.40
N GLU A 703 -26.78 5.80 -8.65
CA GLU A 703 -26.82 5.79 -7.17
C GLU A 703 -28.12 6.39 -6.62
N THR A 704 -28.63 7.45 -7.25
CA THR A 704 -29.86 8.12 -6.82
C THR A 704 -31.08 7.20 -6.89
N LEU A 705 -31.25 6.47 -7.99
CA LEU A 705 -32.32 5.48 -8.15
C LEU A 705 -32.16 4.30 -7.18
N ARG A 706 -30.93 3.84 -6.95
CA ARG A 706 -30.66 2.80 -5.96
C ARG A 706 -31.11 3.23 -4.56
N ASN A 707 -30.86 4.49 -4.19
CA ASN A 707 -31.30 5.04 -2.91
C ASN A 707 -32.82 5.15 -2.81
N VAL A 708 -33.52 5.45 -3.91
CA VAL A 708 -35.00 5.42 -3.96
C VAL A 708 -35.53 4.00 -3.78
N ILE A 709 -34.92 2.98 -4.39
CA ILE A 709 -35.32 1.58 -4.14
C ILE A 709 -35.00 1.18 -2.69
N ARG A 710 -33.88 1.67 -2.14
CA ARG A 710 -33.48 1.41 -0.75
C ARG A 710 -34.47 1.94 0.28
N SER A 711 -35.21 3.01 -0.01
CA SER A 711 -36.24 3.51 0.91
C SER A 711 -37.40 2.52 1.09
N VAL A 712 -37.70 1.73 0.06
CA VAL A 712 -38.70 0.67 0.12
C VAL A 712 -38.12 -0.62 0.70
N THR A 713 -36.89 -0.99 0.32
CA THR A 713 -36.30 -2.27 0.75
C THR A 713 -35.76 -2.26 2.18
N ARG A 714 -35.43 -1.10 2.78
CA ARG A 714 -34.94 -1.03 4.17
C ARG A 714 -36.01 -1.45 5.19
N ASN A 715 -37.21 -0.88 5.08
CA ASN A 715 -38.34 -1.18 5.97
C ASN A 715 -39.43 -2.01 5.27
N TRP A 716 -39.02 -2.92 4.39
CA TRP A 716 -39.93 -3.78 3.61
C TRP A 716 -40.89 -4.59 4.49
N GLN A 717 -40.44 -5.00 5.68
CA GLN A 717 -41.26 -5.72 6.66
C GLN A 717 -42.47 -4.89 7.11
N SER A 718 -42.27 -3.61 7.45
CA SER A 718 -43.36 -2.71 7.86
C SER A 718 -44.38 -2.48 6.74
N ILE A 719 -43.90 -2.36 5.50
CA ILE A 719 -44.76 -2.22 4.31
C ILE A 719 -45.61 -3.48 4.10
N ILE A 720 -45.01 -4.67 4.17
CA ILE A 720 -45.74 -5.93 4.03
C ILE A 720 -46.73 -6.13 5.18
N MET A 721 -46.37 -5.82 6.42
CA MET A 721 -47.28 -5.92 7.57
C MET A 721 -48.47 -4.97 7.45
N THR A 722 -48.25 -3.75 6.93
CA THR A 722 -49.32 -2.80 6.63
C THR A 722 -50.20 -3.29 5.47
N GLY A 723 -49.60 -3.89 4.44
CA GLY A 723 -50.33 -4.53 3.35
C GLY A 723 -51.18 -5.72 3.81
N LEU A 724 -50.67 -6.51 4.76
CA LEU A 724 -51.42 -7.60 5.39
C LEU A 724 -52.60 -7.07 6.20
N LEU A 725 -52.42 -5.97 6.95
CA LEU A 725 -53.52 -5.29 7.63
C LEU A 725 -54.57 -4.80 6.62
N ALA A 726 -54.15 -4.21 5.50
CA ALA A 726 -55.06 -3.81 4.42
C ALA A 726 -55.86 -5.00 3.88
N LEU A 727 -55.20 -6.14 3.64
CA LEU A 727 -55.85 -7.36 3.16
C LEU A 727 -56.87 -7.91 4.18
N ILE A 728 -56.53 -7.91 5.46
CA ILE A 728 -57.46 -8.33 6.54
C ILE A 728 -58.66 -7.40 6.60
N LEU A 729 -58.45 -6.08 6.52
CA LEU A 729 -59.54 -5.11 6.53
C LEU A 729 -60.45 -5.26 5.29
N VAL A 730 -59.86 -5.39 4.09
CA VAL A 730 -60.63 -5.69 2.87
C VAL A 730 -61.46 -6.96 3.06
N TYR A 731 -60.87 -8.03 3.61
CA TYR A 731 -61.58 -9.27 3.89
C TYR A 731 -62.78 -9.07 4.83
N LEU A 732 -62.64 -8.28 5.90
CA LEU A 732 -63.74 -7.95 6.81
C LEU A 732 -64.85 -7.15 6.11
N PHE A 733 -64.48 -6.13 5.32
CA PHE A 733 -65.45 -5.36 4.54
C PHE A 733 -66.16 -6.22 3.49
N SER A 734 -65.47 -7.17 2.85
CA SER A 734 -66.08 -8.12 1.92
C SER A 734 -67.04 -9.11 2.59
N ILE A 735 -66.82 -9.51 3.84
CA ILE A 735 -67.80 -10.31 4.61
C ILE A 735 -69.06 -9.48 4.86
N ILE A 736 -68.91 -8.24 5.29
CA ILE A 736 -70.04 -7.33 5.53
C ILE A 736 -70.80 -7.08 4.22
N GLY A 737 -70.07 -6.83 3.13
CA GLY A 737 -70.62 -6.68 1.78
C GLY A 737 -71.37 -7.93 1.32
N TYR A 738 -70.82 -9.13 1.55
CA TYR A 738 -71.44 -10.40 1.18
C TYR A 738 -72.70 -10.71 1.99
N LEU A 739 -72.73 -10.41 3.29
CA LEU A 739 -73.86 -10.73 4.16
C LEU A 739 -75.02 -9.73 4.03
N PHE A 740 -74.72 -8.44 3.91
CA PHE A 740 -75.74 -7.38 3.97
C PHE A 740 -76.02 -6.70 2.63
N PHE A 741 -75.03 -6.61 1.74
CA PHE A 741 -75.11 -5.81 0.51
C PHE A 741 -74.88 -6.62 -0.76
N GLN A 742 -75.05 -7.95 -0.71
CA GLN A 742 -74.81 -8.85 -1.84
C GLN A 742 -75.51 -8.40 -3.14
N ARG A 743 -76.71 -7.82 -2.98
CA ARG A 743 -77.57 -7.36 -4.09
C ARG A 743 -77.18 -5.99 -4.66
N ASP A 744 -76.15 -5.35 -4.12
CA ASP A 744 -75.62 -4.08 -4.63
C ASP A 744 -74.34 -4.28 -5.45
N PHE A 745 -73.76 -5.49 -5.44
CA PHE A 745 -72.57 -5.87 -6.21
C PHE A 745 -72.87 -6.18 -7.67
N GLN A 746 -73.38 -5.17 -8.39
CA GLN A 746 -73.58 -5.21 -9.84
C GLN A 746 -72.46 -4.44 -10.53
N LEU A 747 -71.70 -5.12 -11.38
CA LEU A 747 -70.69 -4.50 -12.25
C LEU A 747 -71.26 -4.31 -13.64
N GLU A 748 -71.05 -3.13 -14.22
CA GLU A 748 -71.26 -2.89 -15.65
C GLU A 748 -70.09 -3.51 -16.42
N VAL A 749 -70.38 -4.43 -17.33
CA VAL A 749 -69.38 -5.17 -18.11
C VAL A 749 -69.75 -5.12 -19.57
N ASP A 750 -68.84 -4.63 -20.41
CA ASP A 750 -68.99 -4.71 -21.86
C ASP A 750 -68.88 -6.19 -22.28
N ARG A 751 -69.95 -6.76 -22.83
CA ARG A 751 -69.90 -8.11 -23.40
C ARG A 751 -68.98 -8.08 -24.62
N ILE A 752 -67.97 -8.96 -24.64
CA ILE A 752 -67.18 -9.19 -25.85
C ILE A 752 -68.10 -9.91 -26.83
N ASP A 753 -68.65 -9.19 -27.80
CA ASP A 753 -69.41 -9.79 -28.90
C ASP A 753 -68.62 -10.95 -29.50
N GLN A 754 -69.26 -12.10 -29.67
CA GLN A 754 -68.70 -13.28 -30.33
C GLN A 754 -68.51 -13.00 -31.84
N MET A 755 -67.60 -12.10 -32.22
CA MET A 755 -67.08 -11.97 -33.58
C MET A 755 -65.88 -12.91 -33.83
N ALA A 756 -65.76 -13.99 -33.05
CA ALA A 756 -64.64 -14.94 -33.13
C ALA A 756 -65.06 -16.42 -33.30
N GLU A 757 -66.27 -16.71 -33.75
CA GLU A 757 -66.64 -18.04 -34.31
C GLU A 757 -66.88 -18.00 -35.84
N GLY A 758 -66.21 -17.07 -36.54
CA GLY A 758 -66.23 -16.96 -38.01
C GLY A 758 -64.92 -17.33 -38.70
N THR A 759 -63.89 -17.81 -37.98
CA THR A 759 -62.56 -18.05 -38.57
C THR A 759 -61.91 -19.38 -38.15
N LEU A 760 -62.72 -20.38 -37.77
CA LEU A 760 -62.25 -21.77 -37.62
C LEU A 760 -63.25 -22.78 -38.21
N SER A 761 -63.65 -22.59 -39.46
CA SER A 761 -64.09 -23.66 -40.37
C SER A 761 -64.24 -23.12 -41.79
N LYS A 762 -63.12 -22.86 -42.47
CA LYS A 762 -63.05 -22.82 -43.94
C LYS A 762 -61.86 -23.64 -44.40
N GLU A 763 -61.93 -24.93 -44.09
CA GLU A 763 -61.44 -25.94 -45.00
C GLU A 763 -62.63 -26.84 -45.35
N THR A 764 -62.89 -26.92 -46.66
CA THR A 764 -63.88 -27.78 -47.32
C THR A 764 -65.35 -27.42 -47.10
N ASP A 765 -65.97 -26.77 -48.10
CA ASP A 765 -67.24 -27.28 -48.62
C ASP A 765 -67.42 -26.93 -50.10
N VAL A 766 -67.17 -27.95 -50.91
CA VAL A 766 -67.97 -28.42 -52.04
C VAL A 766 -68.80 -27.36 -52.78
N HIS A 767 -68.28 -26.94 -53.93
CA HIS A 767 -69.13 -26.52 -55.04
C HIS A 767 -70.06 -27.68 -55.46
N GLN A 768 -71.37 -27.48 -55.34
CA GLN A 768 -72.35 -28.31 -56.03
C GLN A 768 -73.37 -27.42 -56.73
N CYS A 769 -73.08 -27.07 -57.99
CA CYS A 769 -74.10 -26.73 -58.98
C CYS A 769 -74.30 -27.99 -59.85
N THR A 770 -75.49 -28.57 -59.81
CA THR A 770 -75.81 -29.81 -60.53
C THR A 770 -76.11 -29.58 -62.01
N GLY A 771 -75.20 -30.09 -62.86
CA GLY A 771 -75.43 -30.66 -64.21
C GLY A 771 -75.71 -29.69 -65.36
N ALA A 772 -75.20 -29.87 -66.59
CA ALA A 772 -74.36 -30.91 -67.18
C ALA A 772 -73.81 -30.43 -68.54
N SER A 773 -72.69 -31.07 -68.95
CA SER A 773 -72.20 -31.31 -70.32
C SER A 773 -71.61 -30.17 -71.16
N GLY A 774 -70.36 -30.40 -71.61
CA GLY A 774 -69.91 -29.99 -72.95
C GLY A 774 -68.70 -29.05 -73.06
N THR A 775 -67.50 -29.62 -72.97
CA THR A 775 -66.35 -29.45 -73.90
C THR A 775 -65.94 -28.10 -74.53
N TYR A 776 -64.61 -27.89 -74.56
CA TYR A 776 -63.77 -27.07 -75.47
C TYR A 776 -63.48 -25.58 -75.14
N PHE A 777 -62.16 -25.30 -74.99
CA PHE A 777 -61.33 -24.24 -75.60
C PHE A 777 -61.79 -22.74 -75.65
N VAL A 778 -60.81 -21.88 -75.27
CA VAL A 778 -60.35 -20.66 -75.98
C VAL A 778 -61.05 -19.29 -75.75
N GLU A 779 -60.16 -18.29 -75.53
CA GLU A 779 -60.15 -16.84 -75.81
C GLU A 779 -61.38 -15.93 -75.60
N ASN A 780 -61.01 -14.74 -75.09
CA ASN A 780 -61.52 -13.41 -75.41
C ASN A 780 -62.99 -13.03 -75.12
N ALA A 781 -63.08 -12.07 -74.21
CA ALA A 781 -63.82 -10.82 -74.33
C ALA A 781 -65.34 -10.76 -74.01
N THR A 782 -65.65 -9.59 -73.43
CA THR A 782 -66.92 -8.84 -73.42
C THR A 782 -68.02 -9.19 -72.40
N ASN A 783 -68.29 -8.18 -71.56
CA ASN A 783 -69.56 -7.73 -70.99
C ASN A 783 -70.79 -8.63 -71.15
N VAL A 784 -71.32 -9.09 -70.01
CA VAL A 784 -72.75 -9.34 -69.85
C VAL A 784 -73.17 -8.89 -68.44
N GLU A 785 -74.04 -7.88 -68.40
CA GLU A 785 -74.85 -7.51 -67.25
C GLU A 785 -75.78 -8.68 -66.89
N GLY A 786 -75.83 -9.04 -65.61
CA GLY A 786 -76.76 -10.02 -65.06
C GLY A 786 -77.04 -9.69 -63.61
N THR A 787 -78.08 -8.88 -63.39
CA THR A 787 -78.67 -8.54 -62.09
C THR A 787 -79.28 -9.78 -61.43
N CYS A 788 -79.09 -9.91 -60.11
CA CYS A 788 -79.92 -10.74 -59.24
C CYS A 788 -80.34 -9.88 -58.06
N ASP A 789 -81.65 -9.60 -57.99
CA ASP A 789 -82.29 -8.75 -56.99
C ASP A 789 -82.24 -9.36 -55.58
N VAL A 790 -81.95 -8.50 -54.59
CA VAL A 790 -82.07 -8.80 -53.17
C VAL A 790 -83.50 -8.47 -52.74
N LEU A 791 -84.28 -9.48 -52.36
CA LEU A 791 -85.53 -9.31 -51.62
C LEU A 791 -85.20 -8.84 -50.20
N LEU A 792 -85.42 -7.55 -49.93
CA LEU A 792 -85.43 -6.96 -48.60
C LEU A 792 -86.86 -6.98 -48.04
N GLU A 793 -87.06 -7.65 -46.90
CA GLU A 793 -88.02 -7.29 -45.85
C GLU A 793 -87.76 -8.18 -44.61
N PRO A 794 -88.07 -7.75 -43.37
CA PRO A 794 -87.93 -6.43 -42.76
C PRO A 794 -87.02 -6.47 -41.50
N ASN A 795 -86.45 -5.31 -41.13
CA ASN A 795 -85.79 -5.09 -39.84
C ASN A 795 -86.74 -5.46 -38.67
N ARG A 796 -86.40 -6.51 -37.92
CA ARG A 796 -86.67 -6.53 -36.48
C ARG A 796 -85.64 -5.62 -35.86
N ALA A 797 -86.10 -4.46 -35.39
CA ALA A 797 -85.35 -3.70 -34.41
C ALA A 797 -85.20 -4.59 -33.18
N ASP A 798 -84.01 -5.15 -32.98
CA ASP A 798 -83.60 -5.58 -31.65
C ASP A 798 -83.51 -4.31 -30.81
N VAL A 799 -84.49 -4.16 -29.93
CA VAL A 799 -84.42 -3.26 -28.80
C VAL A 799 -83.22 -3.71 -27.98
N HIS A 800 -82.12 -2.96 -28.02
CA HIS A 800 -81.07 -3.08 -27.01
C HIS A 800 -81.73 -2.82 -25.66
N ASN A 801 -81.91 -3.88 -24.87
CA ASN A 801 -82.21 -3.75 -23.45
C ASN A 801 -80.88 -3.41 -22.76
N ASP A 802 -80.73 -2.19 -22.27
CA ASP A 802 -79.60 -1.74 -21.41
C ASP A 802 -79.51 -2.54 -20.07
N GLU A 803 -80.42 -3.50 -19.83
CA GLU A 803 -80.44 -4.34 -18.63
C GLU A 803 -79.52 -5.58 -18.71
N ASP A 804 -78.97 -5.90 -19.89
CA ASP A 804 -78.17 -7.13 -20.10
C ASP A 804 -76.66 -6.99 -19.81
N ASP A 805 -76.16 -5.78 -19.53
CA ASP A 805 -74.73 -5.50 -19.31
C ASP A 805 -74.31 -5.46 -17.83
N LYS A 806 -75.21 -5.79 -16.90
CA LYS A 806 -74.95 -5.79 -15.45
C LYS A 806 -74.78 -7.21 -14.92
N ILE A 807 -73.59 -7.53 -14.41
CA ILE A 807 -73.24 -8.84 -13.87
C ILE A 807 -73.05 -8.78 -12.35
N TRP A 808 -73.58 -9.79 -11.65
CA TRP A 808 -73.42 -9.98 -10.22
C TRP A 808 -71.99 -10.44 -9.87
N SER A 809 -71.29 -9.66 -9.04
CA SER A 809 -69.86 -9.84 -8.76
C SER A 809 -69.53 -10.32 -7.34
N CYS A 810 -70.57 -10.69 -6.56
CA CYS A 810 -70.47 -11.13 -5.16
C CYS A 810 -71.41 -12.33 -4.87
N GLU A 811 -71.51 -13.30 -5.79
CA GLU A 811 -72.30 -14.54 -5.56
C GLU A 811 -71.63 -15.47 -4.54
N THR A 812 -70.29 -15.50 -4.53
CA THR A 812 -69.49 -16.22 -3.53
C THR A 812 -68.62 -15.24 -2.76
N LEU A 813 -68.30 -15.58 -1.49
CA LEU A 813 -67.42 -14.75 -0.66
C LEU A 813 -66.06 -14.51 -1.34
N ARG A 814 -65.52 -15.52 -2.03
CA ARG A 814 -64.26 -15.40 -2.79
C ARG A 814 -64.38 -14.35 -3.90
N MET A 815 -65.46 -14.37 -4.67
CA MET A 815 -65.73 -13.39 -5.73
C MET A 815 -65.82 -11.98 -5.11
N CYS A 816 -66.54 -11.86 -3.98
CA CYS A 816 -66.71 -10.60 -3.28
C CYS A 816 -65.36 -10.03 -2.79
N ILE A 817 -64.50 -10.84 -2.20
CA ILE A 817 -63.15 -10.43 -1.77
C ILE A 817 -62.32 -9.95 -2.95
N ILE A 818 -62.32 -10.68 -4.06
CA ILE A 818 -61.55 -10.31 -5.27
C ILE A 818 -62.09 -8.99 -5.86
N THR A 819 -63.42 -8.84 -5.93
CA THR A 819 -64.08 -7.63 -6.42
C THR A 819 -63.76 -6.43 -5.53
N THR A 820 -63.90 -6.56 -4.20
CA THR A 820 -63.58 -5.48 -3.25
C THR A 820 -62.09 -5.13 -3.27
N LEU A 821 -61.20 -6.12 -3.36
CA LEU A 821 -59.75 -5.88 -3.40
C LEU A 821 -59.34 -5.15 -4.68
N ASN A 822 -59.81 -5.62 -5.84
CA ASN A 822 -59.41 -5.06 -7.13
C ASN A 822 -60.05 -3.70 -7.37
N TRP A 823 -61.37 -3.62 -7.33
CA TRP A 823 -62.09 -2.38 -7.68
C TRP A 823 -62.20 -1.41 -6.52
N GLY A 824 -62.25 -1.90 -5.28
CA GLY A 824 -62.35 -1.06 -4.10
C GLY A 824 -61.06 -0.32 -3.75
N LEU A 825 -59.88 -0.93 -3.90
CA LEU A 825 -58.60 -0.25 -3.60
C LEU A 825 -58.04 0.56 -4.78
N ARG A 826 -58.35 0.19 -6.03
CA ARG A 826 -57.81 0.88 -7.23
C ARG A 826 -58.59 2.13 -7.61
N ASN A 827 -59.89 2.16 -7.32
CA ASN A 827 -60.72 3.32 -7.62
C ASN A 827 -60.59 4.38 -6.51
N GLY A 828 -60.43 5.63 -6.93
CA GLY A 828 -60.08 6.74 -6.04
C GLY A 828 -61.11 7.04 -4.94
N GLY A 829 -62.41 6.79 -5.15
CA GLY A 829 -63.47 6.97 -4.16
C GLY A 829 -63.84 5.71 -3.36
N GLY A 830 -63.09 4.62 -3.53
CA GLY A 830 -63.35 3.34 -2.84
C GLY A 830 -64.36 2.45 -3.56
N ILE A 831 -64.91 1.47 -2.85
CA ILE A 831 -65.84 0.48 -3.44
C ILE A 831 -67.23 1.06 -3.76
N GLY A 832 -67.60 2.19 -3.15
CA GLY A 832 -68.89 2.85 -3.37
C GLY A 832 -69.10 3.31 -4.81
N ASP A 833 -68.03 3.73 -5.50
CA ASP A 833 -68.07 4.20 -6.88
C ASP A 833 -68.41 3.10 -7.90
N VAL A 834 -68.24 1.84 -7.51
CA VAL A 834 -68.34 0.65 -8.38
C VAL A 834 -69.69 -0.04 -8.24
N LEU A 835 -70.30 0.14 -7.08
CA LEU A 835 -71.51 -0.56 -6.68
C LEU A 835 -72.74 0.25 -7.11
N ARG A 836 -73.89 -0.43 -7.18
CA ARG A 836 -75.14 0.21 -7.62
C ARG A 836 -75.49 1.39 -6.70
N ASN A 837 -75.84 2.53 -7.31
CA ASN A 837 -76.39 3.67 -6.58
C ASN A 837 -77.75 3.30 -5.95
N VAL A 838 -77.84 3.33 -4.62
CA VAL A 838 -79.07 3.04 -3.88
C VAL A 838 -79.91 4.32 -3.75
N PRO A 839 -81.20 4.31 -4.15
CA PRO A 839 -82.06 5.50 -4.03
C PRO A 839 -82.46 5.77 -2.56
N PRO A 840 -82.78 7.03 -2.19
CA PRO A 840 -83.08 7.42 -0.80
C PRO A 840 -84.26 6.71 -0.13
N ASN A 841 -85.10 6.03 -0.91
CA ASN A 841 -86.34 5.40 -0.44
C ASN A 841 -86.13 3.93 -0.01
N GLU A 842 -84.95 3.33 -0.23
CA GLU A 842 -84.64 1.96 0.19
C GLU A 842 -84.09 1.94 1.63
N ASP A 843 -84.51 0.96 2.46
CA ASP A 843 -84.08 0.81 3.85
C ASP A 843 -82.56 0.61 4.01
N SER A 844 -81.89 0.14 2.96
CA SER A 844 -80.44 -0.06 2.89
C SER A 844 -79.66 1.23 2.65
N PHE A 845 -80.30 2.37 2.33
CA PHE A 845 -79.61 3.61 1.94
C PHE A 845 -78.66 4.15 3.02
N THR A 846 -79.13 4.30 4.26
CA THR A 846 -78.30 4.79 5.38
C THR A 846 -77.17 3.83 5.77
N PRO A 847 -77.41 2.51 6.00
CA PRO A 847 -76.32 1.59 6.32
C PRO A 847 -75.33 1.45 5.15
N ARG A 848 -75.78 1.69 3.91
CA ARG A 848 -74.94 1.66 2.72
C ARG A 848 -73.97 2.84 2.65
N ILE A 849 -74.44 4.06 2.89
CA ILE A 849 -73.57 5.25 2.96
C ILE A 849 -72.50 5.08 4.05
N LEU A 850 -72.89 4.56 5.22
CA LEU A 850 -71.94 4.31 6.31
C LEU A 850 -70.89 3.27 5.93
N TYR A 851 -71.28 2.21 5.21
CA TYR A 851 -70.35 1.20 4.69
C TYR A 851 -69.34 1.81 3.69
N ASP A 852 -69.82 2.56 2.70
CA ASP A 852 -68.96 3.17 1.67
C ASP A 852 -68.02 4.24 2.28
N MET A 853 -68.53 5.07 3.20
CA MET A 853 -67.73 6.09 3.88
C MET A 853 -66.70 5.48 4.84
N ALA A 854 -67.06 4.42 5.57
CA ALA A 854 -66.13 3.70 6.44
C ALA A 854 -65.04 2.99 5.62
N PHE A 855 -65.40 2.37 4.50
CA PHE A 855 -64.44 1.77 3.57
C PHE A 855 -63.45 2.83 3.06
N PHE A 856 -63.95 3.96 2.57
CA PHE A 856 -63.11 5.04 2.04
C PHE A 856 -62.17 5.61 3.11
N ILE A 857 -62.66 5.96 4.30
CA ILE A 857 -61.84 6.54 5.36
C ILE A 857 -60.80 5.54 5.86
N VAL A 858 -61.21 4.31 6.18
CA VAL A 858 -60.32 3.33 6.81
C VAL A 858 -59.30 2.78 5.81
N LEU A 859 -59.72 2.33 4.64
CA LEU A 859 -58.81 1.67 3.69
C LEU A 859 -58.05 2.65 2.79
N ILE A 860 -58.73 3.65 2.23
CA ILE A 860 -58.10 4.58 1.27
C ILE A 860 -57.38 5.71 2.02
N VAL A 861 -58.07 6.42 2.92
CA VAL A 861 -57.47 7.59 3.58
C VAL A 861 -56.45 7.20 4.64
N ILE A 862 -56.70 6.17 5.45
CA ILE A 862 -55.79 5.78 6.54
C ILE A 862 -54.77 4.74 6.05
N VAL A 863 -55.20 3.55 5.65
CA VAL A 863 -54.27 2.42 5.42
C VAL A 863 -53.36 2.64 4.21
N LEU A 864 -53.89 3.10 3.08
CA LEU A 864 -53.05 3.36 1.89
C LEU A 864 -52.06 4.50 2.12
N ASN A 865 -52.47 5.58 2.79
CA ASN A 865 -51.57 6.68 3.15
C ASN A 865 -50.57 6.30 4.25
N LEU A 866 -50.87 5.32 5.11
CA LEU A 866 -49.90 4.78 6.07
C LEU A 866 -48.73 4.14 5.34
N VAL A 867 -48.99 3.37 4.27
CA VAL A 867 -47.93 2.79 3.43
C VAL A 867 -47.03 3.88 2.84
N PHE A 868 -47.61 4.95 2.28
CA PHE A 868 -46.84 6.10 1.79
C PHE A 868 -46.09 6.82 2.91
N GLY A 869 -46.69 6.97 4.09
CA GLY A 869 -46.06 7.57 5.28
C GLY A 869 -44.80 6.83 5.69
N VAL A 870 -44.84 5.49 5.77
CA VAL A 870 -43.67 4.65 6.07
C VAL A 870 -42.55 4.85 5.04
N ILE A 871 -42.89 5.00 3.75
CA ILE A 871 -41.90 5.24 2.67
C ILE A 871 -41.29 6.65 2.76
N ILE A 872 -42.07 7.66 3.15
CA ILE A 872 -41.58 9.03 3.32
C ILE A 872 -40.64 9.12 4.53
N ASP A 873 -40.99 8.48 5.65
CA ASP A 873 -40.15 8.43 6.84
C ASP A 873 -38.82 7.71 6.55
N THR A 874 -38.85 6.57 5.86
CA THR A 874 -37.61 5.87 5.48
C THR A 874 -36.71 6.71 4.57
N PHE A 875 -37.30 7.53 3.70
CA PHE A 875 -36.56 8.46 2.86
C PHE A 875 -35.96 9.61 3.66
N GLY A 876 -36.67 10.09 4.68
CA GLY A 876 -36.17 11.03 5.68
C GLY A 876 -34.96 10.49 6.42
N ASP A 877 -35.06 9.27 6.94
CA ASP A 877 -33.99 8.57 7.67
C ASP A 877 -32.74 8.38 6.81
N LEU A 878 -32.91 7.88 5.58
CA LEU A 878 -31.79 7.68 4.65
C LEU A 878 -31.05 8.99 4.31
N ARG A 879 -31.79 10.10 4.22
CA ARG A 879 -31.18 11.43 3.99
C ARG A 879 -30.44 11.92 5.23
N ALA A 880 -31.03 11.75 6.42
CA ALA A 880 -30.39 12.11 7.68
C ALA A 880 -29.07 11.34 7.88
N GLU A 881 -29.09 10.02 7.67
CA GLU A 881 -27.90 9.16 7.75
C GLU A 881 -26.82 9.58 6.74
N ARG A 882 -27.20 9.89 5.49
CA ARG A 882 -26.26 10.37 4.46
C ARG A 882 -25.63 11.70 4.88
N ASN A 883 -26.43 12.65 5.36
CA ASN A 883 -25.94 13.95 5.79
C ASN A 883 -25.00 13.83 6.99
N GLU A 884 -25.33 12.99 7.96
CA GLU A 884 -24.48 12.70 9.12
C GLU A 884 -23.15 12.08 8.70
N LYS A 885 -23.16 11.09 7.79
CA LYS A 885 -21.94 10.50 7.21
C LYS A 885 -21.08 11.54 6.50
N ASP A 886 -21.68 12.40 5.68
CA ASP A 886 -20.98 13.47 4.96
C ASP A 886 -20.38 14.52 5.91
N ASP A 887 -21.07 14.83 7.02
CA ASP A 887 -20.59 15.74 8.05
C ASP A 887 -19.38 15.15 8.78
N ILE A 888 -19.48 13.90 9.21
CA ILE A 888 -18.40 13.12 9.83
C ILE A 888 -17.14 13.07 8.95
N LEU A 889 -17.28 12.78 7.66
CA LEU A 889 -16.15 12.67 6.73
C LEU A 889 -15.44 14.01 6.49
N LYS A 890 -16.14 15.13 6.66
CA LYS A 890 -15.60 16.49 6.47
C LYS A 890 -15.03 17.06 7.76
N ASN A 891 -15.64 16.77 8.89
CA ASN A 891 -15.38 17.44 10.16
C ASN A 891 -14.64 16.57 11.18
N THR A 892 -14.34 15.30 10.88
CA THR A 892 -13.56 14.44 11.79
C THR A 892 -12.40 13.77 11.06
N CYS A 893 -11.25 13.67 11.74
CA CYS A 893 -10.10 12.95 11.22
C CYS A 893 -10.35 11.42 11.20
N PHE A 894 -9.95 10.74 10.13
CA PHE A 894 -10.17 9.30 9.96
C PHE A 894 -9.40 8.45 10.98
N ILE A 895 -8.17 8.87 11.32
CA ILE A 895 -7.26 8.09 12.18
C ILE A 895 -7.53 8.40 13.66
N CYS A 896 -7.24 9.62 14.10
CA CYS A 896 -7.33 9.99 15.51
C CYS A 896 -8.76 10.25 16.01
N GLY A 897 -9.74 10.44 15.13
CA GLY A 897 -11.12 10.73 15.53
C GLY A 897 -11.36 12.14 16.06
N LEU A 898 -10.36 13.04 15.98
CA LEU A 898 -10.50 14.44 16.41
C LEU A 898 -11.37 15.26 15.44
N GLU A 899 -12.20 16.12 16.02
CA GLU A 899 -13.03 17.05 15.27
C GLU A 899 -12.24 18.26 14.74
N ARG A 900 -12.67 18.79 13.61
CA ARG A 900 -12.09 19.94 12.92
C ARG A 900 -11.90 21.15 13.84
N GLY A 901 -12.87 21.41 14.72
CA GLY A 901 -12.85 22.55 15.64
C GLY A 901 -11.68 22.55 16.63
N ARG A 902 -11.01 21.40 16.86
CA ARG A 902 -9.82 21.32 17.74
C ARG A 902 -8.57 21.95 17.13
N PHE A 903 -8.54 22.10 15.81
CA PHE A 903 -7.42 22.69 15.07
C PHE A 903 -7.63 24.18 14.75
N ASP A 904 -8.77 24.74 15.13
CA ASP A 904 -9.04 26.16 14.96
C ASP A 904 -8.08 26.97 15.86
N ASN A 905 -7.42 27.99 15.29
CA ASN A 905 -6.38 28.81 15.93
C ASN A 905 -5.07 28.08 16.28
N LYS A 906 -4.80 26.90 15.69
CA LYS A 906 -3.50 26.22 15.78
C LYS A 906 -2.63 26.52 14.57
N SER A 907 -1.33 26.27 14.70
CA SER A 907 -0.34 26.47 13.63
C SER A 907 -0.59 25.54 12.44
N VAL A 908 -1.09 24.33 12.70
CA VAL A 908 -1.44 23.32 11.71
C VAL A 908 -2.94 23.35 11.44
N THR A 909 -3.31 23.47 10.16
CA THR A 909 -4.73 23.42 9.74
C THR A 909 -5.27 21.99 9.73
N PHE A 910 -6.58 21.81 9.86
CA PHE A 910 -7.21 20.48 9.79
C PHE A 910 -6.93 19.76 8.46
N GLU A 911 -6.93 20.48 7.34
CA GLU A 911 -6.60 19.93 6.03
C GLU A 911 -5.14 19.47 5.92
N GLU A 912 -4.21 20.22 6.52
CA GLU A 912 -2.81 19.83 6.61
C GLU A 912 -2.64 18.61 7.50
N HIS A 913 -3.21 18.62 8.71
CA HIS A 913 -3.23 17.47 9.62
C HIS A 913 -3.72 16.19 8.92
N ARG A 914 -4.85 16.26 8.18
CA ARG A 914 -5.41 15.10 7.48
C ARG A 914 -4.57 14.62 6.28
N SER A 915 -3.82 15.52 5.63
CA SER A 915 -3.09 15.20 4.40
C SER A 915 -1.62 14.86 4.62
N SER A 916 -0.98 15.44 5.64
CA SER A 916 0.44 15.28 5.94
C SER A 916 0.69 14.43 7.19
N GLU A 917 0.01 14.66 8.32
CA GLU A 917 0.25 13.96 9.59
C GLU A 917 -0.53 12.64 9.65
N HIS A 918 -1.86 12.72 9.54
CA HIS A 918 -2.80 11.61 9.72
C HIS A 918 -3.43 11.18 8.39
N ASN A 919 -2.59 11.04 7.36
CA ASN A 919 -3.01 10.54 6.07
C ASN A 919 -3.28 9.03 6.12
N LEU A 920 -4.52 8.63 5.88
CA LEU A 920 -4.96 7.24 5.87
C LEU A 920 -4.03 6.31 5.07
N TYR A 921 -3.63 6.72 3.87
CA TYR A 921 -2.83 5.86 3.00
C TYR A 921 -1.37 5.78 3.41
N HIS A 922 -0.84 6.77 4.15
CA HIS A 922 0.51 6.65 4.69
C HIS A 922 0.59 5.49 5.69
N TYR A 923 -0.42 5.30 6.54
CA TYR A 923 -0.47 4.11 7.42
C TYR A 923 -0.54 2.80 6.62
N LEU A 924 -1.33 2.75 5.54
CA LEU A 924 -1.35 1.58 4.65
C LEU A 924 0.02 1.31 4.04
N TYR A 925 0.68 2.36 3.56
CA TYR A 925 2.00 2.24 2.94
C TYR A 925 3.07 1.80 3.93
N PHE A 926 2.96 2.21 5.20
CA PHE A 926 3.84 1.76 6.25
C PHE A 926 3.66 0.27 6.56
N ILE A 927 2.41 -0.20 6.65
CA ILE A 927 2.14 -1.63 6.80
C ILE A 927 2.72 -2.42 5.62
N VAL A 928 2.51 -1.95 4.38
CA VAL A 928 3.06 -2.59 3.17
C VAL A 928 4.59 -2.55 3.17
N TRP A 929 5.20 -1.47 3.62
CA TRP A 929 6.64 -1.32 3.77
C TRP A 929 7.22 -2.42 4.69
N LEU A 930 6.61 -2.63 5.86
CA LEU A 930 7.00 -3.69 6.80
C LEU A 930 6.83 -5.11 6.24
N GLN A 931 5.89 -5.34 5.31
CA GLN A 931 5.70 -6.66 4.70
C GLN A 931 6.70 -6.98 3.58
N VAL A 932 7.38 -5.97 3.03
CA VAL A 932 8.31 -6.13 1.91
C VAL A 932 9.77 -6.04 2.37
N LYS A 933 10.04 -5.24 3.40
CA LYS A 933 11.37 -5.07 4.00
C LYS A 933 11.76 -6.30 4.82
N ASP A 934 13.05 -6.61 4.85
CA ASP A 934 13.60 -7.71 5.64
C ASP A 934 13.50 -7.41 7.15
N GLU A 935 13.12 -8.42 7.94
CA GLU A 935 12.91 -8.25 9.39
C GLU A 935 14.21 -7.85 10.12
N THR A 936 15.39 -8.22 9.61
CA THR A 936 16.69 -7.88 10.22
C THR A 936 17.08 -6.40 10.04
N GLU A 937 16.46 -5.70 9.10
CA GLU A 937 16.74 -4.28 8.82
C GLU A 937 15.74 -3.31 9.47
N PHE A 938 14.77 -3.83 10.23
CA PHE A 938 13.76 -2.99 10.87
C PHE A 938 14.37 -2.02 11.87
N THR A 939 13.95 -0.76 11.79
CA THR A 939 14.23 0.25 12.82
C THR A 939 13.47 -0.07 14.11
N GLY A 940 13.81 0.58 15.23
CA GLY A 940 13.15 0.33 16.51
C GLY A 940 11.61 0.46 16.44
N PRO A 941 11.08 1.58 15.92
CA PRO A 941 9.65 1.77 15.68
C PRO A 941 9.05 0.74 14.72
N GLU A 942 9.77 0.39 13.65
CA GLU A 942 9.31 -0.60 12.65
C GLU A 942 9.15 -1.99 13.27
N SER A 943 10.13 -2.44 14.05
CA SER A 943 10.09 -3.71 14.78
C SER A 943 8.91 -3.77 15.76
N TYR A 944 8.67 -2.70 16.51
CA TYR A 944 7.53 -2.61 17.44
C TYR A 944 6.18 -2.71 16.71
N VAL A 945 6.00 -1.97 15.60
CA VAL A 945 4.75 -2.03 14.83
C VAL A 945 4.59 -3.38 14.13
N ALA A 946 5.68 -3.98 13.64
CA ALA A 946 5.65 -5.32 13.06
C ALA A 946 5.18 -6.38 14.07
N GLU A 947 5.64 -6.30 15.32
CA GLU A 947 5.15 -7.14 16.43
C GLU A 947 3.66 -6.89 16.70
N CYS A 948 3.22 -5.63 16.80
CA CYS A 948 1.81 -5.28 16.96
C CYS A 948 0.94 -5.85 15.84
N ILE A 949 1.42 -5.84 14.59
CA ILE A 949 0.71 -6.42 13.44
C ILE A 949 0.62 -7.94 13.56
N LYS A 950 1.71 -8.61 13.96
CA LYS A 950 1.74 -10.06 14.21
C LYS A 950 0.73 -10.45 15.31
N GLU A 951 0.61 -9.64 16.37
CA GLU A 951 -0.33 -9.84 17.48
C GLU A 951 -1.77 -9.37 17.19
N ARG A 952 -2.01 -8.70 16.06
CA ARG A 952 -3.26 -8.01 15.72
C ARG A 952 -3.69 -6.95 16.76
N ASN A 953 -2.71 -6.28 17.36
CA ASN A 953 -2.93 -5.14 18.23
C ASN A 953 -3.00 -3.83 17.42
N ASN A 954 -4.01 -2.99 17.66
CA ASN A 954 -4.20 -1.70 17.00
C ASN A 954 -3.95 -0.47 17.91
N ASP A 955 -3.39 -0.68 19.10
CA ASP A 955 -3.09 0.39 20.07
C ASP A 955 -1.96 1.34 19.62
N TRP A 956 -1.17 0.93 18.62
CA TRP A 956 -0.09 1.77 18.07
C TRP A 956 -0.60 2.93 17.22
N PHE A 957 -1.88 2.94 16.82
CA PHE A 957 -2.49 4.08 16.15
C PHE A 957 -2.80 5.21 17.16
N PRO A 958 -2.62 6.49 16.78
CA PRO A 958 -3.03 7.60 17.63
C PRO A 958 -4.55 7.63 17.73
N ARG A 959 -5.08 7.64 18.97
CA ARG A 959 -6.51 7.73 19.28
C ARG A 959 -6.77 8.97 20.13
N MET A 960 -7.64 9.87 19.66
CA MET A 960 -8.02 11.11 20.34
C MET A 960 -6.85 12.03 20.70
N GLN A 961 -5.71 11.89 20.00
CA GLN A 961 -4.48 12.66 20.24
C GLN A 961 -3.72 12.90 18.93
N ALA A 962 -2.94 13.98 18.88
CA ALA A 962 -2.04 14.34 17.78
C ALA A 962 -0.87 15.15 18.34
N MET A 963 0.33 15.00 17.77
CA MET A 963 1.51 15.72 18.31
C MET A 963 1.38 17.24 18.17
N SER A 964 0.72 17.72 17.11
CA SER A 964 0.46 19.15 16.86
C SER A 964 -0.44 19.81 17.90
N LEU A 965 -1.12 19.03 18.75
CA LEU A 965 -1.96 19.52 19.85
C LEU A 965 -1.33 19.31 21.24
N ALA A 966 -0.28 18.48 21.34
CA ALA A 966 0.32 18.07 22.61
C ALA A 966 1.15 19.18 23.28
N GLU A 967 1.56 20.21 22.54
CA GLU A 967 2.31 21.36 23.08
C GLU A 967 1.46 22.19 24.06
N ASP A 968 0.14 22.26 23.85
CA ASP A 968 -0.76 23.00 24.75
C ASP A 968 -1.13 22.23 26.02
N ASP A 969 -1.19 20.90 25.97
CA ASP A 969 -1.46 20.08 27.15
C ASP A 969 -0.32 20.21 28.18
N GLN A 970 0.92 20.40 27.71
CA GLN A 970 2.06 20.69 28.59
C GLN A 970 1.96 22.07 29.26
N GLU A 971 1.40 23.07 28.58
CA GLU A 971 1.13 24.39 29.19
C GLU A 971 -0.06 24.33 30.17
N ALA A 972 -1.05 23.46 29.93
CA ALA A 972 -2.19 23.25 30.82
C ALA A 972 -1.83 22.45 32.10
N GLU A 973 -0.88 21.50 32.02
CA GLU A 973 -0.37 20.72 33.18
C GLU A 973 0.71 21.45 34.00
N GLN A 974 1.41 22.43 33.42
CA GLN A 974 2.41 23.25 34.11
C GLN A 974 1.92 23.92 35.41
N PRO A 975 0.72 24.55 35.48
CA PRO A 975 0.25 25.16 36.73
C PRO A 975 0.05 24.14 37.85
N GLU A 976 -0.45 22.93 37.56
CA GLU A 976 -0.65 21.87 38.57
C GLU A 976 0.69 21.34 39.09
N ARG A 977 1.67 21.12 38.20
CA ARG A 977 3.02 20.68 38.59
C ARG A 977 3.77 21.73 39.41
N ILE A 978 3.61 23.01 39.06
CA ILE A 978 4.18 24.14 39.83
C ILE A 978 3.52 24.25 41.20
N THR A 979 2.21 24.01 41.32
CA THR A 979 1.55 23.96 42.63
C THR A 979 2.06 22.80 43.47
N ASP A 980 2.24 21.60 42.90
CA ASP A 980 2.76 20.43 43.62
C ASP A 980 4.21 20.64 44.10
N ILE A 981 5.07 21.19 43.23
CA ILE A 981 6.45 21.55 43.61
C ILE A 981 6.44 22.62 44.70
N ARG A 982 5.54 23.61 44.61
CA ARG A 982 5.41 24.67 45.63
C ARG A 982 4.93 24.09 46.96
N GLU A 983 4.03 23.13 46.97
CA GLU A 983 3.61 22.40 48.17
C GLU A 983 4.75 21.57 48.76
N MET A 984 5.51 20.85 47.92
CA MET A 984 6.66 20.06 48.35
C MET A 984 7.77 20.94 48.95
N VAL A 985 8.07 22.08 48.33
CA VAL A 985 9.02 23.07 48.87
C VAL A 985 8.48 23.68 50.18
N GLY A 986 7.17 23.94 50.26
CA GLY A 986 6.52 24.41 51.49
C GLY A 986 6.65 23.41 52.65
N ALA A 987 6.44 22.12 52.38
CA ALA A 987 6.63 21.04 53.34
C ALA A 987 8.10 20.92 53.79
N LEU A 988 9.05 21.05 52.85
CA LEU A 988 10.48 21.03 53.16
C LEU A 988 10.88 22.20 54.07
N LEU A 989 10.38 23.41 53.78
CA LEU A 989 10.63 24.61 54.59
C LEU A 989 10.04 24.48 56.01
N MET A 990 8.87 23.86 56.15
CA MET A 990 8.30 23.56 57.47
C MET A 990 9.14 22.57 58.25
N MET A 991 9.66 21.51 57.61
CA MET A 991 10.58 20.57 58.25
C MET A 991 11.88 21.26 58.71
N VAL A 992 12.48 22.09 57.86
CA VAL A 992 13.69 22.85 58.20
C VAL A 992 13.43 23.77 59.40
N LYS A 993 12.30 24.49 59.40
CA LYS A 993 11.92 25.38 60.51
C LYS A 993 11.66 24.62 61.81
N ASN A 994 11.13 23.40 61.71
CA ASN A 994 10.89 22.55 62.88
C ASN A 994 12.21 22.00 63.45
N HIS A 995 13.16 21.63 62.59
CA HIS A 995 14.51 21.24 63.00
C HIS A 995 15.25 22.42 63.64
N ASP A 996 15.11 23.64 63.11
CA ASP A 996 15.74 24.84 63.67
C ASP A 996 15.23 25.12 65.10
N ARG A 997 13.93 24.98 65.33
CA ARG A 997 13.34 25.03 66.69
C ARG A 997 13.90 23.96 67.61
N GLN A 998 14.03 22.72 67.13
CA GLN A 998 14.62 21.65 67.94
C GLN A 998 16.09 21.94 68.28
N PHE A 999 16.85 22.56 67.39
CA PHE A 999 18.22 22.99 67.66
C PHE A 999 18.28 24.10 68.72
N ASP A 1000 17.37 25.08 68.66
CA ASP A 1000 17.29 26.13 69.67
C ASP A 1000 16.89 25.58 71.05
N ASP A 1001 15.91 24.67 71.10
CA ASP A 1001 15.52 23.98 72.34
C ASP A 1001 16.67 23.16 72.93
N LEU A 1002 17.41 22.44 72.07
CA LEU A 1002 18.60 21.68 72.48
C LEU A 1002 19.69 22.61 73.02
N ARG A 1003 19.91 23.75 72.36
CA ARG A 1003 20.86 24.76 72.79
C ARG A 1003 20.46 25.36 74.15
N GLN A 1004 19.17 25.60 74.37
CA GLN A 1004 18.65 26.08 75.64
C GLN A 1004 18.83 25.03 76.75
N MET A 1005 18.58 23.74 76.46
CA MET A 1005 18.88 22.66 77.40
C MET A 1005 20.37 22.59 77.76
N ILE A 1006 21.27 22.77 76.80
CA ILE A 1006 22.72 22.82 77.05
C ILE A 1006 23.08 24.02 77.95
N TYR A 1007 22.47 25.19 77.73
CA TYR A 1007 22.65 26.35 78.59
C TYR A 1007 22.12 26.13 80.02
N GLU A 1008 20.97 25.48 80.17
CA GLU A 1008 20.42 25.13 81.48
C GLU A 1008 21.26 24.08 82.20
N GLN A 1009 21.77 23.07 81.48
CA GLN A 1009 22.61 22.02 82.03
C GLN A 1009 23.99 22.56 82.46
N SER A 1010 24.56 23.50 81.69
CA SER A 1010 25.78 24.20 82.07
C SER A 1010 25.55 25.18 83.23
N ALA A 1011 24.40 25.85 83.31
CA ALA A 1011 24.03 26.67 84.47
C ALA A 1011 23.83 25.83 85.75
N LEU A 1012 23.33 24.59 85.62
CA LEU A 1012 23.21 23.64 86.74
C LEU A 1012 24.58 23.12 87.22
N GLN A 1013 25.52 22.86 86.31
CA GLN A 1013 26.90 22.48 86.66
C GLN A 1013 27.68 23.58 87.39
N VAL A 1014 27.39 24.86 87.11
CA VAL A 1014 28.01 26.00 87.83
C VAL A 1014 27.43 26.20 89.24
N ARG A 1015 26.22 25.67 89.52
CA ARG A 1015 25.57 25.77 90.85
C ARG A 1015 25.93 24.64 91.83
N SER A 1016 26.72 23.65 91.45
CA SER A 1016 27.20 22.59 92.34
C SER A 1016 28.57 22.91 92.96
N PRO A 1017 28.70 23.10 94.29
CA PRO A 1017 30.01 23.25 94.95
C PRO A 1017 30.76 21.91 95.03
N PRO A 1018 32.11 21.91 95.09
CA PRO A 1018 32.92 20.70 94.99
C PRO A 1018 32.76 19.78 96.22
N GLN A 1019 32.36 18.53 95.97
CA GLN A 1019 32.37 17.42 96.94
C GLN A 1019 33.79 16.90 97.16
N SER A 1020 34.60 17.63 97.91
CA SER A 1020 35.86 17.14 98.47
C SER A 1020 36.04 17.50 99.93
N LEU A 1021 35.01 17.27 100.78
CA LEU A 1021 35.13 17.30 102.25
C LEU A 1021 33.89 16.68 102.94
N ARG A 1022 33.71 15.36 102.85
CA ARG A 1022 32.85 14.47 103.68
C ARG A 1022 33.05 13.06 103.11
N ASN A 1023 33.70 12.06 103.70
CA ASN A 1023 33.99 11.76 105.09
C ASN A 1023 35.30 10.94 105.16
N ARG A 1024 36.30 11.45 105.88
CA ARG A 1024 36.95 10.64 106.91
C ARG A 1024 35.99 10.61 108.09
N LEU A 1025 35.23 9.52 108.21
CA LEU A 1025 34.79 8.86 109.44
C LEU A 1025 33.68 7.86 109.06
N CYS A 1026 34.03 6.59 109.24
CA CYS A 1026 33.24 5.36 109.10
C CYS A 1026 32.83 4.94 107.69
#